data_AF-A0A3M6XJU2-F1
#
_entry.id   AF-A0A3M6XJU2-F1
#
_cell.length_a   1.000
_cell.length_b   1.000
_cell.length_c   1.000
_cell.angle_alpha   90.00
_cell.angle_beta   90.00
_cell.angle_gamma   90.00
#
_symmetry.space_group_name_H-M   'P 1'
#
loop_
_entity.id
_entity.type
_entity.pdbx_description
1 polymer ?
#
loop_
_entity_poly.entity_id
_entity_poly.type
_entity_poly.pdbx_seq_one_letter_code
_entity_poly.pdbx_strand_id
1 'polypeptide(L)'
;MLTSRNRERERLQQEIEDLKLIQRKSDGARSVAGESIFERSISRAGQQQQHGRPQSRGSEAMTQVTETEREDWERKEGQLRDQNAELRLRFQELERTHNTHLQYVSALESDFEQMESELNEQSEDLRALQRERDEALQAYEGKEADYEKLEQEAIAEIDGLSMQIESLESQLADARERGRRTKEKLERTGDDYRGLQGELREITQSVMALEDEKQANLRAIQTLEQQLEEAETELQSYEQKCRELDQKGKKLEITQESLHSEITFLREEQEGDKIKIGELEDALNAAQQTVQDEQERVREMEEGMEEERQQRDVLENQSKEEVQKVLDDLNVESGRTKDEVRKLRRALSAKEVESSSWKGKLDELERDLKSLLGEPHGTKQSLLAEIQRLQREAESTANSLDRAKMDLADKDRLLRHRDGLLESTSLESRRLSDLLDKERSSRRHDLEQFERASRGQASQMREIAQHQSRVLELETAYSQDKRKMAALEQQYRDQLSERNNLLLALWNRLSTLCGTEWAQTNSMIDGKVPSHPDVIQRNIPGFNKIIISAVQRIESVIGNFKVRVREVEKVVWKDYQTLHQNLDFRIQRMEGLERAVRDTQRAIQEQEAIVKMQEARDRPTPGRSGSSKSVKASEEVARLKQRNKVLEAELKFHKQHPSALAQQMINNQNAPTTGEHIRRVSSGGGASAASVGKSQGSPAQKLMSSLLRGHSSSAVEQMPPHQRGGSVDEGRDLHPGYGDGARQSSGPIQLQTPTPAQPSEQRWVHRLKELERRLKAEREARLLDRKGARQRLEEGRLENEELKQMLEREKGRRESFGDEEGESFAGSERRASLAAASTQQHRDSDQD
;
A
#
# COMPACT_ATOMS: atom_id res chain seq x y z
N MET A 1 38.20 18.50 -49.99
CA MET A 1 37.46 19.58 -50.69
C MET A 1 38.22 20.19 -51.87
N LEU A 2 39.56 20.24 -51.90
CA LEU A 2 40.34 20.67 -53.09
C LEU A 2 40.67 19.53 -54.07
N THR A 3 40.60 18.27 -53.63
CA THR A 3 40.92 17.09 -54.46
C THR A 3 39.73 16.58 -55.30
N SER A 4 38.49 16.71 -54.82
CA SER A 4 37.32 16.36 -55.65
C SER A 4 37.06 17.42 -56.72
N ARG A 5 37.29 18.70 -56.41
CA ARG A 5 37.18 19.80 -57.38
C ARG A 5 38.21 19.70 -58.51
N ASN A 6 39.42 19.19 -58.24
CA ASN A 6 40.42 18.95 -59.29
C ASN A 6 40.07 17.73 -60.15
N ARG A 7 39.52 16.66 -59.57
CA ARG A 7 39.03 15.51 -60.34
C ARG A 7 37.82 15.86 -61.20
N GLU A 8 36.92 16.69 -60.68
CA GLU A 8 35.77 17.20 -61.43
C GLU A 8 36.23 18.15 -62.54
N ARG A 9 37.26 18.98 -62.32
CA ARG A 9 37.86 19.82 -63.36
C ARG A 9 38.56 19.00 -64.47
N GLU A 10 39.27 17.93 -64.12
CA GLU A 10 39.86 17.00 -65.11
C GLU A 10 38.79 16.23 -65.89
N ARG A 11 37.72 15.79 -65.21
CA ARG A 11 36.59 15.11 -65.84
C ARG A 11 35.83 16.03 -66.81
N LEU A 12 35.62 17.28 -66.42
CA LEU A 12 35.02 18.30 -67.29
C LEU A 12 35.96 18.71 -68.43
N GLN A 13 37.28 18.69 -68.25
CA GLN A 13 38.23 18.90 -69.35
C GLN A 13 38.23 17.74 -70.35
N GLN A 14 38.15 16.49 -69.89
CA GLN A 14 37.97 15.32 -70.75
C GLN A 14 36.63 15.35 -71.50
N GLU A 15 35.55 15.72 -70.82
CA GLU A 15 34.23 15.85 -71.45
C GLU A 15 34.20 16.98 -72.49
N ILE A 16 34.92 18.09 -72.26
CA ILE A 16 35.08 19.17 -73.25
C ILE A 16 35.96 18.74 -74.43
N GLU A 17 36.99 17.92 -74.22
CA GLU A 17 37.83 17.39 -75.30
C GLU A 17 37.08 16.35 -76.15
N ASP A 18 36.28 15.48 -75.53
CA ASP A 18 35.40 14.54 -76.21
C ASP A 18 34.28 15.25 -76.97
N LEU A 19 33.68 16.29 -76.39
CA LEU A 19 32.69 17.13 -77.08
C LEU A 19 33.34 17.92 -78.24
N LYS A 20 34.61 18.34 -78.14
CA LYS A 20 35.36 18.93 -79.27
C LYS A 20 35.67 17.93 -80.38
N LEU A 21 35.88 16.65 -80.07
CA LEU A 21 36.05 15.57 -81.05
C LEU A 21 34.72 15.22 -81.74
N ILE A 22 33.61 15.25 -81.01
CA ILE A 22 32.25 15.06 -81.54
C ILE A 22 31.84 16.25 -82.41
N GLN A 23 32.20 17.48 -82.03
CA GLN A 23 31.95 18.70 -82.81
C GLN A 23 32.83 18.79 -84.08
N ARG A 24 33.98 18.11 -84.14
CA ARG A 24 34.80 17.97 -85.38
C ARG A 24 34.33 16.85 -86.32
N LYS A 25 33.47 15.93 -85.87
CA LYS A 25 32.89 14.85 -86.70
C LYS A 25 31.41 15.07 -87.09
N SER A 26 30.76 16.11 -86.54
CA SER A 26 29.34 16.41 -86.74
C SER A 26 29.07 17.70 -87.55
N ASP A 27 30.06 18.23 -88.28
CA ASP A 27 29.88 19.44 -89.12
C ASP A 27 29.86 19.11 -90.63
N GLY A 28 29.14 18.05 -90.97
CA GLY A 28 28.91 17.56 -92.34
C GLY A 28 27.46 17.70 -92.78
N ALA A 29 26.79 18.81 -92.45
CA ALA A 29 25.48 19.15 -93.01
C ALA A 29 25.23 20.66 -92.96
N ARG A 30 25.72 21.37 -93.98
CA ARG A 30 25.18 22.68 -94.37
C ARG A 30 24.62 22.59 -95.78
N SER A 31 23.30 22.61 -95.88
CA SER A 31 22.62 23.15 -97.06
C SER A 31 22.79 24.67 -97.07
N VAL A 32 23.06 25.24 -98.25
CA VAL A 32 22.34 26.38 -98.89
C VAL A 32 23.24 27.09 -99.91
N ALA A 33 22.69 27.23 -101.13
CA ALA A 33 22.94 28.22 -102.18
C ALA A 33 24.11 28.05 -103.18
N GLY A 34 23.78 28.22 -104.47
CA GLY A 34 24.69 28.31 -105.62
C GLY A 34 24.24 27.41 -106.77
N GLU A 35 23.07 27.64 -107.37
CA GLU A 35 22.96 28.31 -108.67
C GLU A 35 23.83 27.74 -109.80
N SER A 36 23.15 27.11 -110.76
CA SER A 36 23.24 27.38 -112.20
C SER A 36 24.51 26.95 -112.96
N ILE A 37 24.28 26.55 -114.22
CA ILE A 37 25.25 26.23 -115.28
C ILE A 37 25.66 24.75 -115.32
N PHE A 38 24.80 23.89 -115.89
CA PHE A 38 25.17 22.89 -116.93
C PHE A 38 23.98 22.04 -117.42
N GLU A 39 22.76 22.57 -117.38
CA GLU A 39 21.59 21.91 -117.99
C GLU A 39 20.67 22.93 -118.66
N ARG A 40 21.13 23.43 -119.82
CA ARG A 40 20.24 23.92 -120.89
C ARG A 40 21.00 24.13 -122.21
N SER A 41 20.76 23.22 -123.13
CA SER A 41 20.52 23.56 -124.54
C SER A 41 19.48 22.57 -125.06
N ILE A 42 18.22 22.83 -124.71
CA ILE A 42 17.25 23.50 -125.58
C ILE A 42 16.72 22.52 -126.65
N SER A 43 15.59 21.91 -126.33
CA SER A 43 14.58 21.52 -127.32
C SER A 43 13.37 22.43 -127.13
N ARG A 44 13.23 23.43 -128.01
CA ARG A 44 11.96 23.88 -128.64
C ARG A 44 12.16 25.26 -129.29
N ALA A 45 11.47 25.40 -130.43
CA ALA A 45 11.48 26.52 -131.39
C ALA A 45 12.74 26.52 -132.26
N GLY A 46 12.67 26.30 -133.57
CA GLY A 46 11.63 26.71 -134.50
C GLY A 46 12.30 27.59 -135.56
N GLN A 47 11.86 27.46 -136.82
CA GLN A 47 12.31 28.21 -138.00
C GLN A 47 13.70 27.84 -138.55
N GLN A 48 13.90 27.66 -139.87
CA GLN A 48 13.05 27.75 -141.06
C GLN A 48 13.98 27.32 -142.22
N GLN A 49 13.59 26.51 -143.20
CA GLN A 49 13.18 26.94 -144.54
C GLN A 49 13.12 25.64 -145.37
N GLN A 50 11.96 25.18 -145.82
CA GLN A 50 11.36 25.52 -147.11
C GLN A 50 12.33 25.65 -148.31
N HIS A 51 12.08 24.75 -149.26
CA HIS A 51 12.24 24.85 -150.71
C HIS A 51 13.61 24.59 -151.35
N GLY A 52 13.58 23.65 -152.32
CA GLY A 52 14.52 23.63 -153.44
C GLY A 52 14.88 22.25 -153.94
N ARG A 53 14.03 21.64 -154.79
CA ARG A 53 14.52 20.74 -155.85
C ARG A 53 15.41 21.55 -156.79
N PRO A 54 16.48 20.98 -157.35
CA PRO A 54 16.44 20.73 -158.79
C PRO A 54 17.13 19.44 -159.25
N GLN A 55 16.73 19.02 -160.45
CA GLN A 55 17.27 17.93 -161.26
C GLN A 55 18.73 18.15 -161.70
N SER A 56 19.47 17.05 -161.84
CA SER A 56 20.45 16.78 -162.91
C SER A 56 20.75 15.27 -162.86
N ARG A 57 20.40 14.40 -163.81
CA ARG A 57 20.85 14.27 -165.21
C ARG A 57 22.36 13.95 -165.31
N GLY A 58 22.70 12.73 -165.75
CA GLY A 58 23.98 12.41 -166.41
C GLY A 58 24.80 11.26 -165.81
N SER A 59 25.31 10.39 -166.70
CA SER A 59 26.33 9.34 -166.52
C SER A 59 25.81 8.04 -165.89
N GLU A 60 25.37 7.02 -166.63
CA GLU A 60 26.17 6.23 -167.58
C GLU A 60 27.61 6.04 -167.07
N ALA A 61 27.79 5.03 -166.22
CA ALA A 61 29.05 4.30 -166.08
C ALA A 61 28.67 2.84 -165.86
N MET A 62 28.36 2.21 -166.99
CA MET A 62 28.21 0.78 -167.18
C MET A 62 29.53 0.12 -166.78
N THR A 63 29.72 -0.14 -165.48
CA THR A 63 30.76 -1.05 -165.03
C THR A 63 30.11 -2.41 -165.12
N GLN A 64 30.48 -3.15 -166.16
CA GLN A 64 30.08 -4.54 -166.38
C GLN A 64 30.58 -5.37 -165.19
N VAL A 65 29.81 -5.36 -164.09
CA VAL A 65 29.90 -6.38 -163.05
C VAL A 65 29.42 -7.64 -163.73
N THR A 66 30.34 -8.61 -163.85
CA THR A 66 30.03 -9.90 -164.46
C THR A 66 28.85 -10.53 -163.70
N GLU A 67 27.95 -11.25 -164.39
CA GLU A 67 26.76 -11.88 -163.78
C GLU A 67 27.15 -12.65 -162.48
N THR A 68 28.33 -13.27 -162.49
CA THR A 68 28.95 -13.96 -161.36
C THR A 68 29.26 -13.07 -160.15
N GLU A 69 29.85 -11.89 -160.35
CA GLU A 69 30.17 -10.98 -159.24
C GLU A 69 28.91 -10.36 -158.65
N ARG A 70 27.90 -10.09 -159.49
CA ARG A 70 26.60 -9.58 -159.03
C ARG A 70 25.86 -10.64 -158.22
N GLU A 71 25.84 -11.89 -158.69
CA GLU A 71 25.28 -13.01 -157.93
C GLU A 71 26.02 -13.23 -156.60
N ASP A 72 27.34 -13.07 -156.57
CA ASP A 72 28.13 -13.18 -155.34
C ASP A 72 27.86 -12.01 -154.37
N TRP A 73 27.67 -10.79 -154.87
CA TRP A 73 27.24 -9.64 -154.06
C TRP A 73 25.82 -9.78 -153.54
N GLU A 74 24.87 -10.24 -154.36
CA GLU A 74 23.49 -10.50 -153.95
C GLU A 74 23.42 -11.67 -152.94
N ARG A 75 24.24 -12.71 -153.12
CA ARG A 75 24.39 -13.81 -152.15
C ARG A 75 24.98 -13.30 -150.83
N LYS A 76 25.99 -12.42 -150.88
CA LYS A 76 26.60 -11.83 -149.69
C LYS A 76 25.68 -10.82 -149.00
N GLU A 77 24.91 -10.05 -149.74
CA GLU A 77 23.88 -9.16 -149.19
C GLU A 77 22.76 -9.96 -148.52
N GLY A 78 22.30 -11.04 -149.14
CA GLY A 78 21.35 -11.99 -148.53
C GLY A 78 21.90 -12.56 -147.24
N GLN A 79 23.14 -13.07 -147.26
CA GLN A 79 23.82 -13.57 -146.05
C GLN A 79 23.94 -12.49 -144.96
N LEU A 80 24.28 -11.25 -145.30
CA LEU A 80 24.39 -10.16 -144.33
C LEU A 80 23.03 -9.73 -143.78
N ARG A 81 21.96 -9.75 -144.59
CA ARG A 81 20.59 -9.49 -144.13
C ARG A 81 20.09 -10.58 -143.20
N ASP A 82 20.33 -11.84 -143.53
CA ASP A 82 20.00 -12.98 -142.68
C ASP A 82 20.78 -12.92 -141.36
N GLN A 83 22.09 -12.63 -141.41
CA GLN A 83 22.91 -12.40 -140.22
C GLN A 83 22.42 -11.21 -139.39
N ASN A 84 21.98 -10.12 -140.02
CA ASN A 84 21.44 -8.97 -139.31
C ASN A 84 20.09 -9.28 -138.64
N ALA A 85 19.21 -10.01 -139.33
CA ALA A 85 17.94 -10.47 -138.78
C ALA A 85 18.15 -11.45 -137.63
N GLU A 86 19.10 -12.39 -137.76
CA GLU A 86 19.49 -13.31 -136.70
C GLU A 86 20.05 -12.56 -135.48
N LEU A 87 20.95 -11.59 -135.68
CA LEU A 87 21.48 -10.78 -134.59
C LEU A 87 20.39 -9.95 -133.89
N ARG A 88 19.42 -9.41 -134.63
CA ARG A 88 18.28 -8.68 -134.04
C ARG A 88 17.37 -9.59 -133.23
N LEU A 89 17.07 -10.79 -133.72
CA LEU A 89 16.30 -11.78 -132.97
C LEU A 89 17.05 -12.20 -131.70
N ARG A 90 18.36 -12.47 -131.80
CA ARG A 90 19.20 -12.78 -130.63
C ARG A 90 19.26 -11.62 -129.64
N PHE A 91 19.34 -10.38 -130.12
CA PHE A 91 19.34 -9.20 -129.26
C PHE A 91 17.99 -9.02 -128.56
N GLN A 92 16.88 -9.16 -129.27
CA GLN A 92 15.53 -9.10 -128.70
C GLN A 92 15.29 -10.24 -127.70
N GLU A 93 15.79 -11.44 -127.99
CA GLU A 93 15.74 -12.57 -127.07
C GLU A 93 16.59 -12.32 -125.82
N LEU A 94 17.79 -11.74 -125.99
CA LEU A 94 18.67 -11.35 -124.88
C LEU A 94 18.06 -10.22 -124.02
N GLU A 95 17.41 -9.23 -124.63
CA GLU A 95 16.66 -8.19 -123.90
C GLU A 95 15.48 -8.79 -123.14
N ARG A 96 14.75 -9.73 -123.75
CA ARG A 96 13.67 -10.44 -123.08
C ARG A 96 14.19 -11.23 -121.88
N THR A 97 15.27 -11.99 -122.04
CA THR A 97 15.85 -12.76 -120.92
C THR A 97 16.43 -11.84 -119.84
N HIS A 98 17.11 -10.76 -120.22
CA HIS A 98 17.60 -9.76 -119.29
C HIS A 98 16.46 -9.12 -118.47
N ASN A 99 15.37 -8.71 -119.13
CA ASN A 99 14.20 -8.17 -118.44
C ASN A 99 13.55 -9.18 -117.49
N THR A 100 13.48 -10.47 -117.88
CA THR A 100 12.98 -11.52 -116.97
C THR A 100 13.90 -11.75 -115.77
N HIS A 101 15.22 -11.70 -115.96
CA HIS A 101 16.17 -11.78 -114.86
C HIS A 101 16.09 -10.57 -113.95
N LEU A 102 15.91 -9.36 -114.51
CA LEU A 102 15.74 -8.14 -113.73
C LEU A 102 14.46 -8.17 -112.89
N GLN A 103 13.35 -8.64 -113.44
CA GLN A 103 12.11 -8.85 -112.69
C GLN A 103 12.28 -9.89 -111.58
N TYR A 104 13.01 -10.97 -111.83
CA TYR A 104 13.29 -11.99 -110.82
C TYR A 104 14.19 -11.44 -109.69
N VAL A 105 15.22 -10.67 -110.03
CA VAL A 105 16.08 -10.01 -109.04
C VAL A 105 15.28 -9.00 -108.21
N SER A 106 14.44 -8.18 -108.84
CA SER A 106 13.59 -7.22 -108.14
C SER A 106 12.57 -7.89 -107.22
N ALA A 107 12.00 -9.03 -107.62
CA ALA A 107 11.12 -9.82 -106.76
C ALA A 107 11.88 -10.40 -105.56
N LEU A 108 13.08 -10.95 -105.77
CA LEU A 108 13.93 -11.44 -104.69
C LEU A 108 14.34 -10.32 -103.73
N GLU A 109 14.72 -9.14 -104.24
CA GLU A 109 15.04 -7.97 -103.41
C GLU A 109 13.84 -7.56 -102.55
N SER A 110 12.64 -7.50 -103.12
CA SER A 110 11.41 -7.24 -102.36
C SER A 110 11.15 -8.30 -101.30
N ASP A 111 11.34 -9.58 -101.60
CA ASP A 111 11.16 -10.67 -100.63
C ASP A 111 12.21 -10.57 -99.51
N PHE A 112 13.46 -10.25 -99.83
CA PHE A 112 14.52 -10.01 -98.83
C PHE A 112 14.20 -8.81 -97.93
N GLU A 113 13.72 -7.70 -98.49
CA GLU A 113 13.29 -6.53 -97.72
C GLU A 113 12.13 -6.86 -96.76
N GLN A 114 11.15 -7.65 -97.22
CA GLN A 114 10.04 -8.11 -96.37
C GLN A 114 10.56 -9.01 -95.23
N MET A 115 11.42 -9.98 -95.53
CA MET A 115 12.01 -10.85 -94.52
C MET A 115 12.86 -10.09 -93.51
N GLU A 116 13.59 -9.04 -93.94
CA GLU A 116 14.36 -8.17 -93.05
C GLU A 116 13.44 -7.33 -92.15
N SER A 117 12.32 -6.82 -92.70
CA SER A 117 11.29 -6.13 -91.92
C SER A 117 10.68 -7.04 -90.86
N GLU A 118 10.26 -8.25 -91.23
CA GLU A 118 9.70 -9.25 -90.31
C GLU A 118 10.71 -9.64 -89.22
N LEU A 119 11.98 -9.84 -89.58
CA LEU A 119 13.04 -10.14 -88.61
C LEU A 119 13.25 -8.98 -87.61
N ASN A 120 13.16 -7.74 -88.08
CA ASN A 120 13.26 -6.55 -87.23
C ASN A 120 12.06 -6.44 -86.29
N GLU A 121 10.83 -6.64 -86.78
CA GLU A 121 9.61 -6.66 -85.97
C GLU A 121 9.69 -7.74 -84.88
N GLN A 122 10.06 -8.98 -85.25
CA GLN A 122 10.25 -10.06 -84.28
C GLN A 122 11.34 -9.76 -83.26
N SER A 123 12.41 -9.07 -83.68
CA SER A 123 13.48 -8.65 -82.78
C SER A 123 13.02 -7.56 -81.81
N GLU A 124 12.13 -6.66 -82.23
CA GLU A 124 11.50 -5.66 -81.36
C GLU A 124 10.55 -6.30 -80.37
N ASP A 125 9.71 -7.25 -80.81
CA ASP A 125 8.81 -8.03 -79.96
C ASP A 125 9.59 -8.85 -78.91
N LEU A 126 10.68 -9.52 -79.30
CA LEU A 126 11.54 -10.23 -78.35
C LEU A 126 12.15 -9.31 -77.31
N ARG A 127 12.59 -8.10 -77.72
CA ARG A 127 13.08 -7.08 -76.77
C ARG A 127 11.96 -6.58 -75.86
N ALA A 128 10.74 -6.42 -76.37
CA ALA A 128 9.58 -6.04 -75.56
C ALA A 128 9.27 -7.10 -74.51
N LEU A 129 9.18 -8.38 -74.89
CA LEU A 129 8.98 -9.50 -73.97
C LEU A 129 10.10 -9.63 -72.95
N GLN A 130 11.36 -9.37 -73.32
CA GLN A 130 12.48 -9.34 -72.38
C GLN A 130 12.31 -8.23 -71.33
N ARG A 131 11.90 -7.03 -71.75
CA ARG A 131 11.61 -5.93 -70.81
C ARG A 131 10.46 -6.28 -69.88
N GLU A 132 9.36 -6.82 -70.40
CA GLU A 132 8.21 -7.24 -69.57
C GLU A 132 8.60 -8.32 -68.56
N ARG A 133 9.42 -9.30 -68.97
CA ARG A 133 9.97 -10.31 -68.06
C ARG A 133 10.84 -9.68 -66.97
N ASP A 134 11.74 -8.77 -67.35
CA ASP A 134 12.67 -8.14 -66.40
C ASP A 134 11.91 -7.23 -65.41
N GLU A 135 10.90 -6.50 -65.87
CA GLU A 135 9.99 -5.72 -65.02
C GLU A 135 9.19 -6.63 -64.08
N ALA A 136 8.69 -7.77 -64.57
CA ALA A 136 7.98 -8.75 -63.74
C ALA A 136 8.90 -9.40 -62.69
N LEU A 137 10.14 -9.73 -63.05
CA LEU A 137 11.15 -10.24 -62.14
C LEU A 137 11.48 -9.20 -61.05
N GLN A 138 11.71 -7.95 -61.42
CA GLN A 138 11.98 -6.88 -60.45
C GLN A 138 10.78 -6.64 -59.51
N ALA A 139 9.56 -6.69 -60.04
CA ALA A 139 8.35 -6.58 -59.22
C ALA A 139 8.18 -7.78 -58.27
N TYR A 140 8.62 -8.96 -58.67
CA TYR A 140 8.61 -10.16 -57.85
C TYR A 140 9.68 -10.09 -56.74
N GLU A 141 10.92 -9.73 -57.07
CA GLU A 141 12.00 -9.48 -56.10
C GLU A 141 11.61 -8.40 -55.07
N GLY A 142 10.95 -7.33 -55.52
CA GLY A 142 10.43 -6.30 -54.63
C GLY A 142 9.38 -6.83 -53.64
N LYS A 143 8.48 -7.71 -54.11
CA LYS A 143 7.50 -8.37 -53.24
C LYS A 143 8.15 -9.35 -52.28
N GLU A 144 9.12 -10.16 -52.72
CA GLU A 144 9.87 -11.05 -51.83
C GLU A 144 10.58 -10.27 -50.72
N ALA A 145 11.25 -9.17 -51.06
CA ALA A 145 11.89 -8.31 -50.07
C ALA A 145 10.88 -7.72 -49.05
N ASP A 146 9.66 -7.38 -49.49
CA ASP A 146 8.62 -6.89 -48.59
C ASP A 146 8.04 -8.01 -47.70
N TYR A 147 7.93 -9.25 -48.21
CA TYR A 147 7.58 -10.42 -47.40
C TYR A 147 8.64 -10.73 -46.35
N GLU A 148 9.93 -10.70 -46.72
CA GLU A 148 11.04 -10.92 -45.78
C GLU A 148 11.06 -9.87 -44.68
N LYS A 149 10.82 -8.59 -45.00
CA LYS A 149 10.69 -7.53 -43.99
C LYS A 149 9.52 -7.80 -43.05
N LEU A 150 8.37 -8.17 -43.59
CA LEU A 150 7.18 -8.46 -42.77
C LEU A 150 7.41 -9.67 -41.86
N GLU A 151 8.11 -10.70 -42.35
CA GLU A 151 8.50 -11.85 -41.54
C GLU A 151 9.46 -11.45 -40.42
N GLN A 152 10.47 -10.63 -40.71
CA GLN A 152 11.40 -10.11 -39.70
C GLN A 152 10.70 -9.26 -38.64
N GLU A 153 9.76 -8.38 -39.05
CA GLU A 153 8.95 -7.57 -38.14
C GLU A 153 8.08 -8.46 -37.23
N ALA A 154 7.44 -9.49 -37.79
CA ALA A 154 6.64 -10.43 -37.02
C ALA A 154 7.49 -11.24 -36.02
N ILE A 155 8.68 -11.69 -36.42
CA ILE A 155 9.62 -12.39 -35.51
C ILE A 155 10.05 -11.46 -34.39
N ALA A 156 10.43 -10.22 -34.71
CA ALA A 156 10.83 -9.23 -33.69
C ALA A 156 9.69 -8.92 -32.70
N GLU A 157 8.44 -8.86 -33.17
CA GLU A 157 7.28 -8.70 -32.31
C GLU A 157 7.05 -9.93 -31.41
N ILE A 158 7.17 -11.14 -31.95
CA ILE A 158 7.06 -12.39 -31.17
C ILE A 158 8.16 -12.46 -30.10
N ASP A 159 9.40 -12.12 -30.44
CA ASP A 159 10.52 -12.10 -29.49
C ASP A 159 10.28 -11.04 -28.41
N GLY A 160 9.82 -9.85 -28.79
CA GLY A 160 9.46 -8.78 -27.85
C GLY A 160 8.35 -9.20 -26.89
N LEU A 161 7.29 -9.86 -27.39
CA LEU A 161 6.21 -10.41 -26.57
C LEU A 161 6.71 -11.54 -25.67
N SER A 162 7.60 -12.40 -26.16
CA SER A 162 8.18 -13.49 -25.38
C SER A 162 9.01 -12.96 -24.20
N MET A 163 9.84 -11.95 -24.44
CA MET A 163 10.59 -11.28 -23.36
C MET A 163 9.67 -10.59 -22.34
N GLN A 164 8.56 -10.00 -22.80
CA GLN A 164 7.55 -9.41 -21.89
C GLN A 164 6.87 -10.48 -21.03
N ILE A 165 6.53 -11.64 -21.61
CA ILE A 165 5.97 -12.78 -20.88
C ILE A 165 6.96 -13.26 -19.80
N GLU A 166 8.22 -13.50 -20.14
CA GLU A 166 9.25 -13.93 -19.18
C GLU A 166 9.43 -12.91 -18.04
N SER A 167 9.43 -11.61 -18.37
CA SER A 167 9.51 -10.55 -17.36
C SER A 167 8.30 -10.56 -16.42
N LEU A 168 7.09 -10.72 -16.96
CA LEU A 168 5.86 -10.79 -16.17
C LEU A 168 5.82 -12.05 -15.31
N GLU A 169 6.27 -13.20 -15.82
CA GLU A 169 6.37 -14.44 -15.05
C GLU A 169 7.34 -14.32 -13.88
N SER A 170 8.50 -13.69 -14.10
CA SER A 170 9.46 -13.38 -13.04
C SER A 170 8.86 -12.47 -11.97
N GLN A 171 8.18 -11.38 -12.38
CA GLN A 171 7.50 -10.48 -11.44
C GLN A 171 6.40 -11.18 -10.64
N LEU A 172 5.67 -12.11 -11.28
CA LEU A 172 4.63 -12.91 -10.64
C LEU A 172 5.24 -13.89 -9.62
N ALA A 173 6.35 -14.55 -9.96
CA ALA A 173 7.08 -15.41 -9.04
C ALA A 173 7.57 -14.63 -7.80
N ASP A 174 8.17 -13.45 -8.00
CA ASP A 174 8.58 -12.57 -6.91
C ASP A 174 7.41 -12.10 -6.04
N ALA A 175 6.26 -11.81 -6.66
CA ALA A 175 5.05 -11.43 -5.93
C ALA A 175 4.50 -12.59 -5.09
N ARG A 176 4.51 -13.82 -5.64
CA ARG A 176 4.11 -15.04 -4.91
C ARG A 176 5.03 -15.28 -3.71
N GLU A 177 6.33 -15.16 -3.90
CA GLU A 177 7.31 -15.37 -2.83
C GLU A 177 7.21 -14.29 -1.74
N ARG A 178 7.00 -13.02 -2.11
CA ARG A 178 6.68 -11.94 -1.16
C ARG A 178 5.39 -12.27 -0.38
N GLY A 179 4.35 -12.73 -1.07
CA GLY A 179 3.09 -13.16 -0.46
C GLY A 179 3.28 -14.29 0.55
N ARG A 180 4.05 -15.32 0.19
CA ARG A 180 4.40 -16.44 1.08
C ARG A 180 5.09 -15.95 2.34
N ARG A 181 6.12 -15.11 2.21
CA ARG A 181 6.84 -14.53 3.36
C ARG A 181 5.95 -13.69 4.25
N THR A 182 5.03 -12.90 3.69
CA THR A 182 4.08 -12.12 4.48
C THR A 182 3.09 -13.01 5.22
N LYS A 183 2.63 -14.10 4.59
CA LYS A 183 1.73 -15.07 5.21
C LYS A 183 2.40 -15.78 6.39
N GLU A 184 3.63 -16.25 6.22
CA GLU A 184 4.38 -16.88 7.31
C GLU A 184 4.68 -15.93 8.46
N LYS A 185 4.98 -14.65 8.16
CA LYS A 185 5.12 -13.64 9.21
C LYS A 185 3.81 -13.43 9.97
N LEU A 186 2.69 -13.38 9.25
CA LEU A 186 1.37 -13.24 9.86
C LEU A 186 1.03 -14.45 10.75
N GLU A 187 1.31 -15.66 10.27
CA GLU A 187 1.12 -16.89 11.04
C GLU A 187 1.96 -16.90 12.32
N ARG A 188 3.27 -16.60 12.23
CA ARG A 188 4.15 -16.47 13.41
C ARG A 188 3.64 -15.44 14.40
N THR A 189 3.30 -14.23 13.95
CA THR A 189 2.74 -13.20 14.84
C THR A 189 1.38 -13.60 15.43
N GLY A 190 0.60 -14.41 14.72
CA GLY A 190 -0.66 -14.95 15.21
C GLY A 190 -0.46 -16.02 16.28
N ASP A 191 0.58 -16.86 16.14
CA ASP A 191 1.00 -17.82 17.16
C ASP A 191 1.54 -17.10 18.40
N ASP A 192 2.39 -16.09 18.22
CA ASP A 192 2.91 -15.27 19.33
C ASP A 192 1.77 -14.59 20.11
N TYR A 193 0.80 -14.01 19.41
CA TYR A 193 -0.38 -13.40 20.04
C TYR A 193 -1.25 -14.43 20.76
N ARG A 194 -1.43 -15.63 20.20
CA ARG A 194 -2.13 -16.74 20.88
C ARG A 194 -1.37 -17.18 22.14
N GLY A 195 -0.05 -17.25 22.08
CA GLY A 195 0.83 -17.55 23.22
C GLY A 195 0.66 -16.52 24.33
N LEU A 196 0.82 -15.24 24.01
CA LEU A 196 0.61 -14.13 24.96
C LEU A 196 -0.79 -14.11 25.56
N GLN A 197 -1.83 -14.39 24.77
CA GLN A 197 -3.19 -14.53 25.30
C GLN A 197 -3.33 -15.75 26.23
N GLY A 198 -2.60 -16.84 25.97
CA GLY A 198 -2.52 -18.00 26.86
C GLY A 198 -1.91 -17.62 28.20
N GLU A 199 -0.71 -17.02 28.17
CA GLU A 199 -0.01 -16.53 29.36
C GLU A 199 -0.84 -15.53 30.15
N LEU A 200 -1.55 -14.59 29.49
CA LEU A 200 -2.44 -13.65 30.16
C LEU A 200 -3.58 -14.38 30.89
N ARG A 201 -4.15 -15.43 30.29
CA ARG A 201 -5.20 -16.24 30.94
C ARG A 201 -4.62 -16.99 32.15
N GLU A 202 -3.42 -17.55 32.04
CA GLU A 202 -2.75 -18.23 33.15
C GLU A 202 -2.42 -17.26 34.31
N ILE A 203 -1.88 -16.08 34.00
CA ILE A 203 -1.63 -15.02 34.99
C ILE A 203 -2.95 -14.58 35.63
N THR A 204 -4.01 -14.39 34.84
CA THR A 204 -5.33 -14.01 35.37
C THR A 204 -5.87 -15.09 36.31
N GLN A 205 -5.75 -16.37 35.95
CA GLN A 205 -6.14 -17.48 36.81
C GLN A 205 -5.30 -17.53 38.09
N SER A 206 -3.98 -17.30 38.00
CA SER A 206 -3.10 -17.23 39.16
C SER A 206 -3.45 -16.07 40.09
N VAL A 207 -3.76 -14.90 39.55
CA VAL A 207 -4.21 -13.73 40.33
C VAL A 207 -5.55 -14.01 41.01
N MET A 208 -6.50 -14.63 40.30
CA MET A 208 -7.78 -15.04 40.91
C MET A 208 -7.56 -16.04 42.06
N ALA A 209 -6.69 -17.04 41.87
CA ALA A 209 -6.36 -18.00 42.93
C ALA A 209 -5.71 -17.31 44.14
N LEU A 210 -4.81 -16.35 43.92
CA LEU A 210 -4.22 -15.53 44.99
C LEU A 210 -5.25 -14.64 45.69
N GLU A 211 -6.22 -14.09 44.96
CA GLU A 211 -7.34 -13.34 45.56
C GLU A 211 -8.23 -14.24 46.41
N ASP A 212 -8.54 -15.46 45.95
CA ASP A 212 -9.31 -16.45 46.70
C ASP A 212 -8.56 -16.87 47.98
N GLU A 213 -7.24 -17.11 47.88
CA GLU A 213 -6.39 -17.44 49.04
C GLU A 213 -6.30 -16.26 50.03
N LYS A 214 -6.14 -15.03 49.53
CA LYS A 214 -6.19 -13.82 50.35
C LYS A 214 -7.54 -13.70 51.06
N GLN A 215 -8.65 -13.93 50.37
CA GLN A 215 -9.97 -13.89 50.99
C GLN A 215 -10.14 -14.99 52.06
N ALA A 216 -9.62 -16.19 51.82
CA ALA A 216 -9.62 -17.25 52.82
C ALA A 216 -8.80 -16.86 54.06
N ASN A 217 -7.60 -16.29 53.86
CA ASN A 217 -6.76 -15.81 54.95
C ASN A 217 -7.41 -14.66 55.72
N LEU A 218 -8.09 -13.71 55.06
CA LEU A 218 -8.85 -12.66 55.74
C LEU A 218 -9.98 -13.22 56.61
N ARG A 219 -10.72 -14.22 56.12
CA ARG A 219 -11.74 -14.92 56.92
C ARG A 219 -11.10 -15.62 58.12
N ALA A 220 -9.97 -16.28 57.93
CA ALA A 220 -9.23 -16.94 59.01
C ALA A 220 -8.74 -15.94 60.08
N ILE A 221 -8.20 -14.78 59.65
CA ILE A 221 -7.81 -13.70 60.56
C ILE A 221 -9.01 -13.20 61.35
N GLN A 222 -10.14 -12.91 60.69
CA GLN A 222 -11.36 -12.49 61.38
C GLN A 222 -11.84 -13.51 62.41
N THR A 223 -11.77 -14.81 62.09
CA THR A 223 -12.13 -15.85 63.06
C THR A 223 -11.16 -15.92 64.23
N LEU A 224 -9.86 -15.72 63.99
CA LEU A 224 -8.85 -15.68 65.05
C LEU A 224 -9.01 -14.45 65.92
N GLU A 225 -9.27 -13.27 65.33
CA GLU A 225 -9.56 -12.03 66.05
C GLU A 225 -10.79 -12.19 66.95
N GLN A 226 -11.87 -12.78 66.43
CA GLN A 226 -13.05 -13.07 67.24
C GLN A 226 -12.75 -14.05 68.40
N GLN A 227 -11.98 -15.11 68.15
CA GLN A 227 -11.56 -16.04 69.21
C GLN A 227 -10.67 -15.34 70.26
N LEU A 228 -9.86 -14.37 69.85
CA LEU A 228 -8.99 -13.60 70.73
C LEU A 228 -9.83 -12.64 71.60
N GLU A 229 -10.81 -11.95 71.02
CA GLU A 229 -11.79 -11.15 71.77
C GLU A 229 -12.59 -12.00 72.76
N GLU A 230 -13.10 -13.16 72.34
CA GLU A 230 -13.79 -14.10 73.22
C GLU A 230 -12.88 -14.52 74.39
N ALA A 231 -11.63 -14.91 74.12
CA ALA A 231 -10.66 -15.27 75.15
C ALA A 231 -10.31 -14.11 76.08
N GLU A 232 -10.18 -12.88 75.56
CA GLU A 232 -9.97 -11.67 76.38
C GLU A 232 -11.15 -11.40 77.31
N THR A 233 -12.39 -11.53 76.82
CA THR A 233 -13.57 -11.36 77.67
C THR A 233 -13.66 -12.43 78.75
N GLU A 234 -13.32 -13.69 78.42
CA GLU A 234 -13.26 -14.77 79.40
C GLU A 234 -12.19 -14.49 80.47
N LEU A 235 -10.99 -14.06 80.05
CA LEU A 235 -9.90 -13.64 80.93
C LEU A 235 -10.34 -12.51 81.88
N GLN A 236 -10.99 -11.47 81.36
CA GLN A 236 -11.53 -10.38 82.18
C GLN A 236 -12.54 -10.89 83.21
N SER A 237 -13.42 -11.82 82.82
CA SER A 237 -14.36 -12.46 83.76
C SER A 237 -13.62 -13.26 84.85
N TYR A 238 -12.55 -13.99 84.49
CA TYR A 238 -11.72 -14.70 85.46
C TYR A 238 -10.95 -13.75 86.38
N GLU A 239 -10.39 -12.66 85.87
CA GLU A 239 -9.77 -11.63 86.69
C GLU A 239 -10.77 -11.03 87.68
N GLN A 240 -11.99 -10.73 87.24
CA GLN A 240 -13.04 -10.22 88.11
C GLN A 240 -13.41 -11.24 89.20
N LYS A 241 -13.59 -12.51 88.85
CA LYS A 241 -13.81 -13.60 89.82
C LYS A 241 -12.66 -13.72 90.81
N CYS A 242 -11.41 -13.64 90.35
CA CYS A 242 -10.23 -13.64 91.22
C CYS A 242 -10.23 -12.45 92.18
N ARG A 243 -10.55 -11.23 91.71
CA ARG A 243 -10.69 -10.04 92.57
C ARG A 243 -11.80 -10.21 93.60
N GLU A 244 -12.94 -10.76 93.22
CA GLU A 244 -14.05 -11.04 94.14
C GLU A 244 -13.68 -12.09 95.19
N LEU A 245 -12.99 -13.16 94.80
CA LEU A 245 -12.48 -14.18 95.71
C LEU A 245 -11.43 -13.60 96.66
N ASP A 246 -10.53 -12.75 96.17
CA ASP A 246 -9.52 -12.07 97.00
C ASP A 246 -10.18 -11.12 98.01
N GLN A 247 -11.21 -10.37 97.61
CA GLN A 247 -12.02 -9.56 98.54
C GLN A 247 -12.76 -10.41 99.58
N LYS A 248 -13.32 -11.56 99.18
CA LYS A 248 -13.94 -12.52 100.11
C LYS A 248 -12.90 -13.10 101.07
N GLY A 249 -11.70 -13.42 100.56
CA GLY A 249 -10.55 -13.87 101.34
C GLY A 249 -10.17 -12.86 102.41
N LYS A 250 -9.96 -11.60 102.05
CA LYS A 250 -9.67 -10.51 103.01
C LYS A 250 -10.76 -10.32 104.04
N LYS A 251 -12.04 -10.42 103.65
CA LYS A 251 -13.16 -10.37 104.61
C LYS A 251 -13.10 -11.54 105.59
N LEU A 252 -12.86 -12.76 105.11
CA LEU A 252 -12.70 -13.93 105.95
C LEU A 252 -11.50 -13.80 106.88
N GLU A 253 -10.38 -13.27 106.40
CA GLU A 253 -9.18 -12.98 107.18
C GLU A 253 -9.48 -11.99 108.31
N ILE A 254 -10.13 -10.85 108.03
CA ILE A 254 -10.57 -9.90 109.07
C ILE A 254 -11.51 -10.57 110.08
N THR A 255 -12.47 -11.40 109.63
CA THR A 255 -13.34 -12.13 110.57
C THR A 255 -12.58 -13.16 111.39
N GLN A 256 -11.59 -13.82 110.81
CA GLN A 256 -10.72 -14.78 111.49
C GLN A 256 -9.87 -14.06 112.54
N GLU A 257 -9.27 -12.91 112.21
CA GLU A 257 -8.51 -12.07 113.15
C GLU A 257 -9.39 -11.55 114.29
N SER A 258 -10.63 -11.14 113.98
CA SER A 258 -11.61 -10.71 114.99
C SER A 258 -11.97 -11.86 115.93
N LEU A 259 -12.32 -13.04 115.40
CA LEU A 259 -12.62 -14.22 116.21
C LEU A 259 -11.40 -14.68 117.01
N HIS A 260 -10.20 -14.57 116.45
CA HIS A 260 -8.96 -14.89 117.15
C HIS A 260 -8.70 -13.91 118.31
N SER A 261 -8.95 -12.61 118.09
CA SER A 261 -8.89 -11.59 119.13
C SER A 261 -9.92 -11.85 120.22
N GLU A 262 -11.15 -12.25 119.86
CA GLU A 262 -12.20 -12.63 120.80
C GLU A 262 -11.81 -13.87 121.61
N ILE A 263 -11.27 -14.91 120.98
CA ILE A 263 -10.73 -16.10 121.68
C ILE A 263 -9.63 -15.68 122.66
N THR A 264 -8.75 -14.76 122.27
CA THR A 264 -7.65 -14.29 123.12
C THR A 264 -8.20 -13.51 124.32
N PHE A 265 -9.15 -12.61 124.10
CA PHE A 265 -9.87 -11.90 125.17
C PHE A 265 -10.55 -12.85 126.15
N LEU A 266 -11.31 -13.84 125.64
CA LEU A 266 -11.96 -14.84 126.49
C LEU A 266 -10.95 -15.69 127.27
N ARG A 267 -9.77 -15.96 126.71
CA ARG A 267 -8.69 -16.64 127.44
C ARG A 267 -8.10 -15.76 128.54
N GLU A 268 -7.85 -14.48 128.27
CA GLU A 268 -7.37 -13.52 129.28
C GLU A 268 -8.40 -13.32 130.40
N GLU A 269 -9.69 -13.21 130.06
CA GLU A 269 -10.80 -13.15 131.03
C GLU A 269 -10.87 -14.43 131.86
N GLN A 270 -10.78 -15.61 131.25
CA GLN A 270 -10.71 -16.89 131.96
C GLN A 270 -9.48 -17.00 132.86
N GLU A 271 -8.31 -16.53 132.44
CA GLU A 271 -7.11 -16.48 133.27
C GLU A 271 -7.30 -15.52 134.46
N GLY A 272 -7.94 -14.37 134.24
CA GLY A 272 -8.32 -13.43 135.30
C GLY A 272 -9.31 -14.04 136.30
N ASP A 273 -10.35 -14.73 135.81
CA ASP A 273 -11.30 -15.47 136.64
C ASP A 273 -10.61 -16.58 137.43
N LYS A 274 -9.66 -17.31 136.82
CA LYS A 274 -8.88 -18.34 137.50
C LYS A 274 -8.06 -17.75 138.65
N ILE A 275 -7.42 -16.59 138.45
CA ILE A 275 -6.69 -15.87 139.50
C ILE A 275 -7.67 -15.48 140.62
N LYS A 276 -8.82 -14.90 140.28
CA LYS A 276 -9.82 -14.46 141.25
C LYS A 276 -10.42 -15.62 142.04
N ILE A 277 -10.68 -16.75 141.39
CA ILE A 277 -11.09 -17.99 142.08
C ILE A 277 -9.99 -18.42 143.04
N GLY A 278 -8.72 -18.45 142.61
CA GLY A 278 -7.59 -18.76 143.48
C GLY A 278 -7.50 -17.83 144.71
N GLU A 279 -7.65 -16.52 144.52
CA GLU A 279 -7.68 -15.55 145.62
C GLU A 279 -8.86 -15.79 146.58
N LEU A 280 -10.03 -16.13 146.06
CA LEU A 280 -11.21 -16.47 146.87
C LEU A 280 -11.03 -17.80 147.61
N GLU A 281 -10.40 -18.80 146.99
CA GLU A 281 -10.03 -20.07 147.60
C GLU A 281 -9.03 -19.85 148.74
N ASP A 282 -8.00 -19.03 148.53
CA ASP A 282 -7.03 -18.66 149.57
C ASP A 282 -7.70 -17.90 150.72
N ALA A 283 -8.59 -16.94 150.42
CA ALA A 283 -9.36 -16.22 151.43
C ALA A 283 -10.30 -17.15 152.21
N LEU A 284 -10.93 -18.12 151.53
CA LEU A 284 -11.77 -19.13 152.15
C LEU A 284 -10.94 -20.05 153.06
N ASN A 285 -9.77 -20.50 152.62
CA ASN A 285 -8.85 -21.31 153.40
C ASN A 285 -8.37 -20.55 154.64
N ALA A 286 -8.03 -19.27 154.50
CA ALA A 286 -7.66 -18.43 155.64
C ALA A 286 -8.83 -18.28 156.63
N ALA A 287 -10.06 -18.05 156.14
CA ALA A 287 -11.24 -18.00 156.99
C ALA A 287 -11.51 -19.34 157.69
N GLN A 288 -11.37 -20.46 156.99
CA GLN A 288 -11.48 -21.81 157.56
C GLN A 288 -10.42 -22.04 158.65
N GLN A 289 -9.17 -21.63 158.42
CA GLN A 289 -8.11 -21.72 159.43
C GLN A 289 -8.46 -20.88 160.65
N THR A 290 -8.91 -19.62 160.48
CA THR A 290 -9.31 -18.80 161.63
C THR A 290 -10.47 -19.41 162.42
N VAL A 291 -11.42 -20.06 161.76
CA VAL A 291 -12.52 -20.77 162.44
C VAL A 291 -11.99 -21.99 163.19
N GLN A 292 -11.04 -22.74 162.62
CA GLN A 292 -10.39 -23.85 163.32
C GLN A 292 -9.63 -23.34 164.56
N ASP A 293 -8.86 -22.27 164.44
CA ASP A 293 -8.13 -21.67 165.56
C ASP A 293 -9.09 -21.19 166.66
N GLU A 294 -10.23 -20.57 166.30
CA GLU A 294 -11.28 -20.20 167.27
C GLU A 294 -11.97 -21.41 167.91
N GLN A 295 -12.16 -22.51 167.16
CA GLN A 295 -12.68 -23.77 167.70
C GLN A 295 -11.70 -24.42 168.68
N GLU A 296 -10.39 -24.42 168.37
CA GLU A 296 -9.35 -24.88 169.29
C GLU A 296 -9.30 -24.02 170.55
N ARG A 297 -9.41 -22.70 170.40
CA ARG A 297 -9.48 -21.77 171.53
C ARG A 297 -10.71 -22.00 172.42
N VAL A 298 -11.86 -22.31 171.82
CA VAL A 298 -13.07 -22.69 172.57
C VAL A 298 -12.86 -24.02 173.28
N ARG A 299 -12.25 -25.01 172.63
CA ARG A 299 -11.90 -26.29 173.27
C ARG A 299 -10.95 -26.10 174.45
N GLU A 300 -9.91 -25.27 174.32
CA GLU A 300 -9.00 -24.92 175.42
C GLU A 300 -9.74 -24.24 176.58
N MET A 301 -10.72 -23.37 176.29
CA MET A 301 -11.57 -22.75 177.32
C MET A 301 -12.52 -23.76 177.98
N GLU A 302 -13.06 -24.72 177.23
CA GLU A 302 -13.86 -25.81 177.76
C GLU A 302 -13.04 -26.73 178.67
N GLU A 303 -11.82 -27.11 178.25
CA GLU A 303 -10.87 -27.89 179.05
C GLU A 303 -10.49 -27.14 180.34
N GLY A 304 -10.19 -25.83 180.26
CA GLY A 304 -9.90 -25.01 181.44
C GLY A 304 -11.07 -24.91 182.43
N MET A 305 -12.31 -24.85 181.96
CA MET A 305 -13.51 -24.87 182.81
C MET A 305 -13.75 -26.24 183.47
N GLU A 306 -13.33 -27.31 182.81
CA GLU A 306 -13.42 -28.68 183.32
C GLU A 306 -12.35 -28.94 184.40
N GLU A 307 -11.14 -28.41 184.21
CA GLU A 307 -10.07 -28.40 185.21
C GLU A 307 -10.45 -27.56 186.45
N GLU A 308 -11.12 -26.40 186.28
CA GLU A 308 -11.57 -25.56 187.40
C GLU A 308 -12.67 -26.25 188.24
N ARG A 309 -13.51 -27.11 187.63
CA ARG A 309 -14.49 -27.95 188.34
C ARG A 309 -13.82 -29.08 189.13
N GLN A 310 -12.83 -29.74 188.53
CA GLN A 310 -12.07 -30.81 189.20
C GLN A 310 -11.26 -30.28 190.39
N GLN A 311 -10.77 -29.04 190.33
CA GLN A 311 -10.08 -28.39 191.45
C GLN A 311 -11.01 -28.03 192.63
N ARG A 312 -12.31 -27.79 192.39
CA ARG A 312 -13.29 -27.49 193.46
C ARG A 312 -13.73 -28.73 194.24
N ASP A 313 -13.85 -29.89 193.58
CA ASP A 313 -14.23 -31.16 194.22
C ASP A 313 -13.13 -31.74 195.13
N VAL A 314 -11.85 -31.41 194.87
CA VAL A 314 -10.71 -31.83 195.71
C VAL A 314 -10.58 -30.98 196.98
N LEU A 315 -10.90 -29.68 196.91
CA LEU A 315 -10.81 -28.74 198.03
C LEU A 315 -11.90 -28.96 199.11
N GLU A 316 -13.07 -29.50 198.77
CA GLU A 316 -14.13 -29.81 199.74
C GLU A 316 -13.83 -31.07 200.59
N ASN A 317 -13.09 -32.03 200.04
CA ASN A 317 -12.70 -33.25 200.75
C ASN A 317 -11.47 -33.06 201.66
N GLN A 318 -10.60 -32.10 201.36
CA GLN A 318 -9.39 -31.79 202.16
C GLN A 318 -9.71 -30.91 203.39
N SER A 319 -10.76 -30.08 203.33
CA SER A 319 -11.19 -29.18 204.42
C SER A 319 -11.66 -29.87 205.72
N LYS A 320 -12.00 -31.17 205.71
CA LYS A 320 -12.48 -31.91 206.90
C LYS A 320 -11.40 -32.75 207.61
N GLU A 321 -10.23 -32.98 206.99
CA GLU A 321 -9.08 -33.68 207.60
C GLU A 321 -8.01 -32.72 208.16
N GLU A 322 -7.97 -31.47 207.69
CA GLU A 322 -6.90 -30.51 208.03
C GLU A 322 -7.10 -29.77 209.38
N VAL A 323 -8.30 -29.81 209.98
CA VAL A 323 -8.60 -29.12 211.27
C VAL A 323 -8.02 -29.84 212.50
N GLN A 324 -7.56 -31.10 212.39
CA GLN A 324 -6.94 -31.85 213.50
C GLN A 324 -5.40 -31.99 213.37
N LYS A 325 -4.79 -31.65 212.21
CA LYS A 325 -3.33 -31.73 211.97
C LYS A 325 -2.60 -30.39 212.05
N VAL A 326 -3.31 -29.26 211.90
CA VAL A 326 -2.76 -27.90 212.07
C VAL A 326 -2.32 -27.62 213.53
N LEU A 327 -2.66 -28.49 214.49
CA LEU A 327 -2.20 -28.41 215.88
C LEU A 327 -0.78 -28.98 216.10
N ASP A 328 -0.28 -29.89 215.25
CA ASP A 328 0.99 -30.61 215.50
C ASP A 328 2.16 -30.17 214.60
N ASP A 329 1.92 -29.52 213.46
CA ASP A 329 2.98 -29.21 212.47
C ASP A 329 3.45 -27.75 212.44
N LEU A 330 3.03 -26.90 213.40
CA LEU A 330 3.60 -25.57 213.63
C LEU A 330 4.97 -25.60 214.36
N ASN A 331 5.56 -26.79 214.58
CA ASN A 331 6.78 -26.97 215.38
C ASN A 331 7.98 -27.58 214.65
N VAL A 332 7.93 -27.80 213.32
CA VAL A 332 9.10 -28.34 212.57
C VAL A 332 9.40 -27.57 211.28
N GLU A 333 8.86 -26.35 211.14
CA GLU A 333 9.18 -25.38 210.08
C GLU A 333 10.54 -24.65 210.31
N SER A 334 11.53 -25.37 210.84
CA SER A 334 12.86 -24.85 211.18
C SER A 334 14.04 -25.68 210.63
N GLY A 335 13.79 -26.67 209.75
CA GLY A 335 14.74 -27.78 209.60
C GLY A 335 15.39 -28.10 208.25
N ARG A 336 15.01 -27.52 207.10
CA ARG A 336 15.61 -27.92 205.82
C ARG A 336 15.60 -26.80 204.76
N THR A 337 16.48 -25.81 204.90
CA THR A 337 17.83 -25.74 204.25
C THR A 337 17.71 -25.47 202.75
N LYS A 338 18.00 -24.29 202.18
CA LYS A 338 19.17 -23.39 202.34
C LYS A 338 20.56 -24.02 202.17
N ASP A 339 20.64 -25.19 201.53
CA ASP A 339 21.90 -25.79 201.05
C ASP A 339 21.84 -26.29 199.59
N GLU A 340 21.12 -25.58 198.72
CA GLU A 340 21.14 -25.82 197.27
C GLU A 340 21.61 -24.60 196.45
N VAL A 341 22.41 -23.72 197.05
CA VAL A 341 23.05 -22.55 196.37
C VAL A 341 24.54 -22.76 196.09
N ARG A 342 25.12 -23.94 196.35
CA ARG A 342 26.54 -24.21 196.01
C ARG A 342 26.81 -25.53 195.28
N LYS A 343 25.78 -26.24 194.79
CA LYS A 343 25.98 -27.57 194.21
C LYS A 343 25.29 -27.89 192.88
N LEU A 344 25.05 -26.91 192.00
CA LEU A 344 24.95 -27.15 190.54
C LEU A 344 25.66 -26.05 189.73
N ARG A 345 26.93 -25.78 190.08
CA ARG A 345 27.97 -25.44 189.10
C ARG A 345 28.26 -26.70 188.28
N ARG A 346 28.03 -26.65 186.96
CA ARG A 346 28.29 -27.64 185.88
C ARG A 346 27.10 -28.50 185.44
N ALA A 347 26.35 -27.99 184.46
CA ALA A 347 25.92 -28.74 183.27
C ALA A 347 25.60 -27.70 182.18
N LEU A 348 26.62 -27.21 181.47
CA LEU A 348 27.08 -27.72 180.17
C LEU A 348 26.47 -26.88 179.03
N SER A 349 26.91 -25.61 178.95
CA SER A 349 26.71 -24.72 177.82
C SER A 349 27.84 -24.89 176.78
N ALA A 350 28.17 -26.15 176.46
CA ALA A 350 29.25 -26.51 175.56
C ALA A 350 28.73 -26.74 174.14
N LYS A 351 29.18 -25.86 173.24
CA LYS A 351 29.51 -26.02 171.80
C LYS A 351 29.40 -24.61 171.19
N GLU A 352 30.38 -23.71 171.31
CA GLU A 352 31.77 -23.81 170.87
C GLU A 352 31.91 -24.46 169.49
N VAL A 353 32.35 -23.64 168.51
CA VAL A 353 32.51 -23.85 167.06
C VAL A 353 31.32 -23.39 166.21
N GLU A 354 31.44 -22.15 165.69
CA GLU A 354 31.02 -21.73 164.32
C GLU A 354 31.23 -20.22 164.09
N SER A 355 31.63 -19.47 165.13
CA SER A 355 31.93 -18.03 165.00
C SER A 355 33.39 -17.70 164.60
N SER A 356 34.22 -18.70 164.29
CA SER A 356 35.63 -18.51 163.87
C SER A 356 35.93 -18.95 162.43
N SER A 357 34.94 -19.39 161.63
CA SER A 357 35.19 -19.92 160.26
C SER A 357 34.86 -18.95 159.10
N TRP A 358 34.34 -17.75 159.36
CA TRP A 358 33.96 -16.78 158.30
C TRP A 358 34.92 -15.60 158.12
N LYS A 359 36.07 -15.58 158.83
CA LYS A 359 37.19 -14.65 158.55
C LYS A 359 38.30 -15.24 157.65
N GLY A 360 38.25 -16.54 157.33
CA GLY A 360 39.21 -17.18 156.41
C GLY A 360 38.80 -17.18 154.94
N LYS A 361 37.48 -17.21 154.64
CA LYS A 361 36.96 -17.25 153.26
C LYS A 361 36.92 -15.89 152.56
N LEU A 362 37.02 -14.79 153.31
CA LEU A 362 37.19 -13.44 152.76
C LEU A 362 38.66 -13.18 152.33
N ASP A 363 39.59 -13.85 152.99
CA ASP A 363 41.04 -13.76 152.77
C ASP A 363 41.53 -14.68 151.62
N GLU A 364 40.77 -15.72 151.25
CA GLU A 364 41.06 -16.61 150.11
C GLU A 364 40.60 -16.03 148.76
N LEU A 365 39.46 -15.30 148.71
CA LEU A 365 39.03 -14.61 147.47
C LEU A 365 39.91 -13.39 147.11
N GLU A 366 40.60 -12.79 148.10
CA GLU A 366 41.57 -11.71 147.85
C GLU A 366 42.97 -12.21 147.44
N ARG A 367 43.33 -13.48 147.73
CA ARG A 367 44.59 -14.11 147.28
C ARG A 367 44.50 -14.68 145.87
N ASP A 368 43.35 -15.22 145.46
CA ASP A 368 43.16 -15.78 144.11
C ASP A 368 43.07 -14.70 143.01
N LEU A 369 42.63 -13.47 143.34
CA LEU A 369 42.66 -12.32 142.41
C LEU A 369 44.03 -11.65 142.27
N LYS A 370 45.00 -11.96 143.14
CA LYS A 370 46.37 -11.43 143.09
C LYS A 370 47.43 -12.44 142.64
N SER A 371 47.11 -13.73 142.49
CA SER A 371 48.02 -14.75 141.91
C SER A 371 47.70 -15.17 140.47
N LEU A 372 46.56 -14.75 139.90
CA LEU A 372 46.35 -14.71 138.44
C LEU A 372 46.95 -13.45 137.78
N LEU A 373 47.55 -12.57 138.60
CA LEU A 373 48.12 -11.29 138.18
C LEU A 373 49.56 -11.11 138.76
N GLY A 374 50.47 -11.99 138.37
CA GLY A 374 51.93 -11.79 138.42
C GLY A 374 52.51 -12.50 137.20
N GLU A 375 53.43 -11.97 136.39
CA GLU A 375 54.55 -11.04 136.59
C GLU A 375 55.09 -10.66 135.17
N PRO A 376 56.21 -9.95 134.96
CA PRO A 376 56.52 -8.58 135.37
C PRO A 376 57.19 -7.77 134.22
N HIS A 377 56.83 -6.49 134.08
CA HIS A 377 57.48 -5.40 133.30
C HIS A 377 56.59 -4.73 132.24
N GLY A 378 55.56 -4.03 132.71
CA GLY A 378 54.88 -2.95 132.02
C GLY A 378 53.96 -2.22 132.99
N THR A 379 54.19 -0.95 133.27
CA THR A 379 53.38 -0.16 134.23
C THR A 379 51.93 0.00 133.72
N LYS A 380 50.94 -0.13 134.61
CA LYS A 380 49.48 -0.08 134.33
C LYS A 380 49.04 1.09 133.43
N GLN A 381 49.72 2.24 133.51
CA GLN A 381 49.48 3.41 132.66
C GLN A 381 49.95 3.24 131.21
N SER A 382 51.04 2.51 130.96
CA SER A 382 51.53 2.21 129.62
C SER A 382 50.57 1.28 128.87
N LEU A 383 50.09 0.22 129.53
CA LEU A 383 49.11 -0.69 128.95
C LEU A 383 47.76 -0.01 128.69
N LEU A 384 47.27 0.85 129.61
CA LEU A 384 46.04 1.59 129.37
C LEU A 384 46.18 2.65 128.27
N ALA A 385 47.34 3.31 128.17
CA ALA A 385 47.62 4.24 127.07
C ALA A 385 47.72 3.51 125.73
N GLU A 386 48.34 2.34 125.70
CA GLU A 386 48.45 1.49 124.50
C GLU A 386 47.09 0.88 124.12
N ILE A 387 46.29 0.44 125.09
CA ILE A 387 44.91 -0.02 124.85
C ILE A 387 44.05 1.13 124.31
N GLN A 388 44.14 2.33 124.88
CA GLN A 388 43.41 3.49 124.35
C GLN A 388 43.94 3.92 122.98
N ARG A 389 45.25 3.78 122.71
CA ARG A 389 45.84 4.02 121.39
C ARG A 389 45.32 3.01 120.38
N LEU A 390 45.34 1.72 120.72
CA LEU A 390 44.80 0.63 119.91
C LEU A 390 43.28 0.73 119.72
N GLN A 391 42.53 1.21 120.72
CA GLN A 391 41.09 1.47 120.59
C GLN A 391 40.83 2.64 119.63
N ARG A 392 41.55 3.75 119.76
CA ARG A 392 41.45 4.88 118.81
C ARG A 392 41.92 4.49 117.42
N GLU A 393 42.96 3.67 117.30
CA GLU A 393 43.44 3.14 116.02
C GLU A 393 42.43 2.15 115.42
N ALA A 394 41.79 1.30 116.22
CA ALA A 394 40.71 0.40 115.81
C ALA A 394 39.46 1.17 115.36
N GLU A 395 39.04 2.19 116.09
CA GLU A 395 37.93 3.08 115.72
C GLU A 395 38.27 3.90 114.47
N SER A 396 39.50 4.41 114.37
CA SER A 396 39.97 5.15 113.19
C SER A 396 40.04 4.27 111.95
N THR A 397 40.51 3.03 112.08
CA THR A 397 40.55 2.05 110.99
C THR A 397 39.16 1.55 110.63
N ALA A 398 38.26 1.34 111.60
CA ALA A 398 36.85 1.02 111.35
C ALA A 398 36.13 2.15 110.60
N ASN A 399 36.29 3.40 111.05
CA ASN A 399 35.74 4.57 110.36
C ASN A 399 36.33 4.76 108.96
N SER A 400 37.64 4.49 108.79
CA SER A 400 38.29 4.53 107.47
C SER A 400 37.80 3.41 106.55
N LEU A 401 37.54 2.23 107.11
CA LEU A 401 36.98 1.09 106.39
C LEU A 401 35.53 1.37 105.96
N ASP A 402 34.71 1.98 106.82
CA ASP A 402 33.33 2.31 106.47
C ASP A 402 33.25 3.44 105.45
N ARG A 403 34.15 4.43 105.50
CA ARG A 403 34.32 5.41 104.42
C ARG A 403 34.73 4.75 103.11
N ALA A 404 35.70 3.83 103.14
CA ALA A 404 36.12 3.10 101.95
C ALA A 404 35.00 2.22 101.38
N LYS A 405 34.17 1.60 102.22
CA LYS A 405 32.97 0.86 101.79
C LYS A 405 31.94 1.78 101.15
N MET A 406 31.70 2.95 101.72
CA MET A 406 30.76 3.93 101.15
C MET A 406 31.26 4.45 99.80
N ASP A 407 32.53 4.83 99.70
CA ASP A 407 33.17 5.25 98.45
C ASP A 407 33.14 4.13 97.39
N LEU A 408 33.33 2.88 97.81
CA LEU A 408 33.23 1.72 96.92
C LEU A 408 31.79 1.53 96.43
N ALA A 409 30.80 1.64 97.31
CA ALA A 409 29.39 1.54 96.95
C ALA A 409 28.96 2.66 95.98
N ASP A 410 29.44 3.89 96.18
CA ASP A 410 29.16 5.02 95.29
C ASP A 410 29.89 4.88 93.95
N LYS A 411 31.13 4.36 93.94
CA LYS A 411 31.81 3.98 92.70
C LYS A 411 31.09 2.85 91.97
N ASP A 412 30.57 1.85 92.66
CA ASP A 412 29.82 0.76 92.04
C ASP A 412 28.50 1.26 91.43
N ARG A 413 27.80 2.18 92.11
CA ARG A 413 26.63 2.87 91.55
C ARG A 413 26.98 3.70 90.31
N LEU A 414 28.07 4.46 90.36
CA LEU A 414 28.54 5.26 89.22
C LEU A 414 28.98 4.39 88.05
N LEU A 415 29.65 3.27 88.30
CA LEU A 415 30.04 2.31 87.26
C LEU A 415 28.80 1.70 86.60
N ARG A 416 27.81 1.24 87.38
CA ARG A 416 26.54 0.72 86.83
C ARG A 416 25.79 1.77 86.02
N HIS A 417 25.74 3.02 86.49
CA HIS A 417 25.13 4.12 85.72
C HIS A 417 25.89 4.40 84.42
N ARG A 418 27.23 4.39 84.47
CA ARG A 418 28.08 4.55 83.29
C ARG A 418 27.89 3.41 82.30
N ASP A 419 27.84 2.17 82.78
CA ASP A 419 27.65 0.99 81.96
C ASP A 419 26.26 1.00 81.31
N GLY A 420 25.22 1.37 82.06
CA GLY A 420 23.88 1.59 81.50
C GLY A 420 23.83 2.69 80.43
N LEU A 421 24.55 3.81 80.63
CA LEU A 421 24.69 4.85 79.62
C LEU A 421 25.46 4.36 78.39
N LEU A 422 26.57 3.63 78.57
CA LEU A 422 27.35 3.07 77.47
C LEU A 422 26.53 2.06 76.66
N GLU A 423 25.77 1.20 77.34
CA GLU A 423 24.84 0.27 76.70
C GLU A 423 23.78 1.03 75.91
N SER A 424 23.12 2.02 76.50
CA SER A 424 22.11 2.83 75.80
C SER A 424 22.67 3.56 74.58
N THR A 425 23.87 4.15 74.70
CA THR A 425 24.53 4.86 73.60
C THR A 425 24.98 3.87 72.51
N SER A 426 25.43 2.67 72.88
CA SER A 426 25.81 1.62 71.92
C SER A 426 24.60 1.09 71.15
N LEU A 427 23.45 0.94 71.82
CA LEU A 427 22.19 0.52 71.20
C LEU A 427 21.64 1.60 70.28
N GLU A 428 21.71 2.87 70.70
CA GLU A 428 21.32 4.00 69.87
C GLU A 428 22.24 4.15 68.64
N SER A 429 23.55 3.96 68.80
CA SER A 429 24.50 3.96 67.68
C SER A 429 24.20 2.82 66.68
N ARG A 430 23.90 1.60 67.17
CA ARG A 430 23.46 0.50 66.30
C ARG A 430 22.15 0.83 65.59
N ARG A 431 21.17 1.38 66.31
CA ARG A 431 19.87 1.77 65.74
C ARG A 431 20.01 2.84 64.67
N LEU A 432 20.87 3.83 64.87
CA LEU A 432 21.17 4.88 63.89
C LEU A 432 21.89 4.32 62.66
N SER A 433 22.85 3.39 62.85
CA SER A 433 23.47 2.68 61.73
C SER A 433 22.46 1.84 60.94
N ASP A 434 21.58 1.09 61.61
CA ASP A 434 20.53 0.30 60.94
C ASP A 434 19.56 1.20 60.17
N LEU A 435 19.22 2.37 60.70
CA LEU A 435 18.39 3.36 60.00
C LEU A 435 19.11 3.93 58.77
N LEU A 436 20.41 4.26 58.89
CA LEU A 436 21.22 4.75 57.78
C LEU A 436 21.36 3.69 56.68
N ASP A 437 21.56 2.42 57.05
CA ASP A 437 21.68 1.33 56.09
C ASP A 437 20.34 1.01 55.40
N LYS A 438 19.21 1.15 56.12
CA LYS A 438 17.86 1.13 55.52
C LYS A 438 17.62 2.29 54.56
N GLU A 439 18.06 3.50 54.91
CA GLU A 439 17.96 4.66 54.02
C GLU A 439 18.81 4.46 52.75
N ARG A 440 20.04 3.96 52.90
CA ARG A 440 20.93 3.64 51.78
C ARG A 440 20.39 2.51 50.91
N SER A 441 19.80 1.47 51.49
CA SER A 441 19.18 0.39 50.72
C SER A 441 17.92 0.87 49.99
N SER A 442 17.07 1.69 50.65
CA SER A 442 15.92 2.33 50.02
C SER A 442 16.32 3.21 48.85
N ARG A 443 17.31 4.11 49.00
CA ARG A 443 17.78 4.96 47.91
C ARG A 443 18.35 4.18 46.73
N ARG A 444 19.08 3.08 47.00
CA ARG A 444 19.54 2.19 45.93
C ARG A 444 18.37 1.54 45.20
N HIS A 445 17.37 1.07 45.95
CA HIS A 445 16.16 0.51 45.37
C HIS A 445 15.39 1.53 44.52
N ASP A 446 15.20 2.75 45.02
CA ASP A 446 14.53 3.84 44.30
C ASP A 446 15.29 4.23 43.03
N LEU A 447 16.62 4.30 43.09
CA LEU A 447 17.46 4.56 41.93
C LEU A 447 17.33 3.45 40.88
N GLU A 448 17.37 2.18 41.30
CA GLU A 448 17.16 1.05 40.39
C GLU A 448 15.75 1.05 39.79
N GLN A 449 14.71 1.37 40.57
CA GLN A 449 13.34 1.50 40.07
C GLN A 449 13.26 2.63 39.05
N PHE A 450 13.86 3.78 39.33
CA PHE A 450 13.91 4.92 38.41
C PHE A 450 14.65 4.56 37.12
N GLU A 451 15.79 3.87 37.20
CA GLU A 451 16.51 3.41 36.02
C GLU A 451 15.71 2.40 35.20
N ARG A 452 15.04 1.44 35.85
CA ARG A 452 14.15 0.48 35.16
C ARG A 452 12.99 1.22 34.48
N ALA A 453 12.35 2.16 35.17
CA ALA A 453 11.27 2.97 34.62
C ALA A 453 11.77 3.84 33.44
N SER A 454 12.94 4.46 33.56
CA SER A 454 13.55 5.28 32.51
C SER A 454 13.88 4.46 31.26
N ARG A 455 14.47 3.26 31.43
CA ARG A 455 14.71 2.33 30.31
C ARG A 455 13.41 1.86 29.67
N GLY A 456 12.38 1.59 30.49
CA GLY A 456 11.03 1.25 30.03
C GLY A 456 10.42 2.38 29.18
N GLN A 457 10.47 3.62 29.68
CA GLN A 457 10.01 4.81 28.97
C GLN A 457 10.77 5.00 27.65
N ALA A 458 12.09 4.87 27.63
CA ALA A 458 12.88 4.97 26.40
C ALA A 458 12.56 3.86 25.38
N SER A 459 12.16 2.66 25.83
CA SER A 459 11.66 1.61 24.96
C SER A 459 10.29 1.96 24.38
N GLN A 460 9.33 2.35 25.22
CA GLN A 460 8.00 2.77 24.81
C GLN A 460 8.05 3.95 23.82
N MET A 461 8.94 4.92 24.05
CA MET A 461 9.12 6.05 23.14
C MET A 461 9.62 5.63 21.76
N ARG A 462 10.49 4.61 21.69
CA ARG A 462 10.95 4.02 20.42
C ARG A 462 9.84 3.26 19.71
N GLU A 463 9.04 2.48 20.45
CA GLU A 463 7.89 1.76 19.90
C GLU A 463 6.83 2.74 19.37
N ILE A 464 6.52 3.80 20.12
CA ILE A 464 5.60 4.86 19.68
C ILE A 464 6.12 5.51 18.39
N ALA A 465 7.41 5.84 18.31
CA ALA A 465 8.00 6.40 17.09
C ALA A 465 7.90 5.43 15.89
N GLN A 466 8.12 4.14 16.11
CA GLN A 466 7.95 3.11 15.08
C GLN A 466 6.49 2.99 14.63
N HIS A 467 5.54 2.98 15.56
CA HIS A 467 4.11 2.95 15.26
C HIS A 467 3.67 4.21 14.51
N GLN A 468 4.14 5.39 14.89
CA GLN A 468 3.88 6.64 14.19
C GLN A 468 4.43 6.62 12.75
N SER A 469 5.65 6.10 12.55
CA SER A 469 6.20 5.90 11.20
C SER A 469 5.33 4.95 10.38
N ARG A 470 4.89 3.85 11.00
CA ARG A 470 4.05 2.86 10.33
C ARG A 470 2.67 3.40 9.97
N VAL A 471 2.06 4.19 10.84
CA VAL A 471 0.79 4.87 10.57
C VAL A 471 0.96 5.83 9.40
N LEU A 472 2.03 6.62 9.37
CA LEU A 472 2.31 7.55 8.27
C LEU A 472 2.53 6.82 6.93
N GLU A 473 3.23 5.68 6.93
CA GLU A 473 3.34 4.80 5.75
C GLU A 473 1.98 4.28 5.28
N LEU A 474 1.12 3.83 6.21
CA LEU A 474 -0.21 3.34 5.89
C LEU A 474 -1.13 4.45 5.38
N GLU A 475 -1.08 5.64 5.97
CA GLU A 475 -1.84 6.81 5.52
C GLU A 475 -1.40 7.29 4.14
N THR A 476 -0.09 7.27 3.86
CA THR A 476 0.43 7.62 2.53
C THR A 476 0.06 6.58 1.48
N ALA A 477 0.15 5.29 1.80
CA ALA A 477 -0.30 4.21 0.92
C ALA A 477 -1.81 4.30 0.64
N TYR A 478 -2.63 4.52 1.67
CA TYR A 478 -4.07 4.71 1.54
C TYR A 478 -4.40 5.94 0.68
N SER A 479 -3.70 7.05 0.87
CA SER A 479 -3.85 8.27 0.04
C SER A 479 -3.50 8.03 -1.43
N GLN A 480 -2.47 7.23 -1.69
CA GLN A 480 -2.08 6.85 -3.05
C GLN A 480 -3.11 5.94 -3.70
N ASP A 481 -3.59 4.92 -2.99
CA ASP A 481 -4.60 4.00 -3.53
C ASP A 481 -5.94 4.69 -3.74
N LYS A 482 -6.34 5.61 -2.86
CA LYS A 482 -7.51 6.48 -3.08
C LYS A 482 -7.37 7.31 -4.36
N ARG A 483 -6.17 7.85 -4.64
CA ARG A 483 -5.89 8.58 -5.88
C ARG A 483 -5.93 7.66 -7.11
N LYS A 484 -5.35 6.46 -7.03
CA LYS A 484 -5.42 5.46 -8.11
C LYS A 484 -6.86 5.04 -8.39
N MET A 485 -7.65 4.76 -7.36
CA MET A 485 -9.07 4.43 -7.52
C MET A 485 -9.86 5.58 -8.17
N ALA A 486 -9.65 6.82 -7.72
CA ALA A 486 -10.29 7.98 -8.36
C ALA A 486 -9.87 8.15 -9.84
N ALA A 487 -8.60 7.87 -10.17
CA ALA A 487 -8.11 7.91 -11.54
C ALA A 487 -8.73 6.80 -12.41
N LEU A 488 -8.84 5.57 -11.89
CA LEU A 488 -9.50 4.46 -12.59
C LEU A 488 -11.00 4.73 -12.78
N GLU A 489 -11.69 5.26 -11.77
CA GLU A 489 -13.09 5.67 -11.89
C GLU A 489 -13.28 6.74 -12.97
N GLN A 490 -12.37 7.72 -13.04
CA GLN A 490 -12.41 8.74 -14.09
C GLN A 490 -12.17 8.13 -15.47
N GLN A 491 -11.17 7.24 -15.60
CA GLN A 491 -10.90 6.53 -16.85
C GLN A 491 -12.10 5.71 -17.32
N TYR A 492 -12.80 4.99 -16.43
CA TYR A 492 -14.00 4.25 -16.79
C TYR A 492 -15.17 5.17 -17.18
N ARG A 493 -15.30 6.35 -16.55
CA ARG A 493 -16.29 7.35 -16.98
C ARG A 493 -15.99 7.89 -18.37
N ASP A 494 -14.72 8.17 -18.65
CA ASP A 494 -14.28 8.65 -19.95
C ASP A 494 -14.50 7.58 -21.04
N GLN A 495 -14.16 6.32 -20.77
CA GLN A 495 -14.46 5.19 -21.68
C GLN A 495 -15.95 5.00 -21.93
N LEU A 496 -16.79 5.13 -20.89
CA LEU A 496 -18.25 5.05 -21.07
C LEU A 496 -18.78 6.22 -21.92
N SER A 497 -18.25 7.43 -21.71
CA SER A 497 -18.57 8.61 -22.52
C SER A 497 -18.17 8.40 -23.98
N GLU A 498 -16.94 7.97 -24.24
CA GLU A 498 -16.44 7.65 -25.59
C GLU A 498 -17.31 6.58 -26.27
N ARG A 499 -17.61 5.47 -25.58
CA ARG A 499 -18.50 4.43 -26.07
C ARG A 499 -19.87 5.00 -26.44
N ASN A 500 -20.48 5.81 -25.57
CA ASN A 500 -21.79 6.38 -25.84
C ASN A 500 -21.77 7.35 -27.04
N ASN A 501 -20.70 8.14 -27.18
CA ASN A 501 -20.50 9.02 -28.34
C ASN A 501 -20.34 8.21 -29.65
N LEU A 502 -19.58 7.10 -29.62
CA LEU A 502 -19.46 6.20 -30.76
C LEU A 502 -20.79 5.54 -31.14
N LEU A 503 -21.59 5.13 -30.16
CA LEU A 503 -22.92 4.57 -30.42
C LEU A 503 -23.87 5.61 -31.01
N LEU A 504 -23.80 6.87 -30.57
CA LEU A 504 -24.56 7.97 -31.18
C LEU A 504 -24.10 8.25 -32.62
N ALA A 505 -22.79 8.24 -32.88
CA ALA A 505 -22.24 8.37 -34.23
C ALA A 505 -22.71 7.22 -35.14
N LEU A 506 -22.74 5.99 -34.61
CA LEU A 506 -23.27 4.82 -35.30
C LEU A 506 -24.76 5.01 -35.63
N TRP A 507 -25.58 5.45 -34.67
CA TRP A 507 -27.00 5.75 -34.90
C TRP A 507 -27.20 6.75 -36.05
N ASN A 508 -26.46 7.87 -36.03
CA ASN A 508 -26.54 8.90 -37.06
C ASN A 508 -26.17 8.33 -38.45
N ARG A 509 -25.14 7.48 -38.52
CA ARG A 509 -24.74 6.81 -39.76
C ARG A 509 -25.79 5.81 -40.25
N LEU A 510 -26.34 4.99 -39.35
CA LEU A 510 -27.39 4.01 -39.69
C LEU A 510 -28.68 4.69 -40.16
N SER A 511 -29.08 5.78 -39.50
CA SER A 511 -30.21 6.63 -39.90
C SER A 511 -30.04 7.15 -41.33
N THR A 512 -28.82 7.57 -41.68
CA THR A 512 -28.48 8.04 -43.03
C THR A 512 -28.52 6.90 -44.07
N LEU A 513 -27.94 5.73 -43.75
CA LEU A 513 -27.87 4.59 -44.67
C LEU A 513 -29.21 3.89 -44.91
N CYS A 514 -30.05 3.79 -43.88
CA CYS A 514 -31.33 3.08 -43.94
C CYS A 514 -32.49 3.97 -44.43
N GLY A 515 -32.27 5.28 -44.53
CA GLY A 515 -33.23 6.28 -45.00
C GLY A 515 -34.22 6.75 -43.93
N THR A 516 -34.93 7.83 -44.25
CA THR A 516 -35.86 8.55 -43.33
C THR A 516 -36.97 7.66 -42.79
N GLU A 517 -37.52 6.76 -43.59
CA GLU A 517 -38.58 5.82 -43.20
C GLU A 517 -38.13 4.86 -42.08
N TRP A 518 -36.89 4.36 -42.16
CA TRP A 518 -36.35 3.49 -41.10
C TRP A 518 -36.06 4.29 -39.84
N ALA A 519 -35.48 5.47 -40.00
CA ALA A 519 -35.11 6.34 -38.90
C ALA A 519 -36.34 6.79 -38.11
N GLN A 520 -37.46 7.09 -38.78
CA GLN A 520 -38.74 7.42 -38.13
C GLN A 520 -39.32 6.24 -37.37
N THR A 521 -39.28 5.03 -37.94
CA THR A 521 -39.82 3.81 -37.31
C THR A 521 -39.02 3.41 -36.06
N ASN A 522 -37.70 3.65 -36.06
CA ASN A 522 -36.80 3.32 -34.96
C ASN A 522 -36.41 4.54 -34.12
N SER A 523 -37.14 5.65 -34.26
CA SER A 523 -36.83 6.95 -33.64
C SER A 523 -37.00 6.98 -32.13
N MET A 524 -37.49 5.89 -31.51
CA MET A 524 -37.77 5.82 -30.08
C MET A 524 -37.24 4.52 -29.50
N ILE A 525 -36.44 4.63 -28.43
CA ILE A 525 -36.07 3.53 -27.55
C ILE A 525 -36.75 3.80 -26.22
N ASP A 526 -37.71 2.96 -25.83
CA ASP A 526 -38.44 3.10 -24.57
C ASP A 526 -39.10 4.50 -24.42
N GLY A 527 -39.71 4.98 -25.51
CA GLY A 527 -40.40 6.28 -25.57
C GLY A 527 -39.49 7.52 -25.65
N LYS A 528 -38.17 7.36 -25.74
CA LYS A 528 -37.21 8.47 -25.83
C LYS A 528 -36.41 8.42 -27.13
N VAL A 529 -36.11 9.59 -27.67
CA VAL A 529 -35.36 9.70 -28.93
C VAL A 529 -33.88 9.31 -28.71
N PRO A 530 -33.30 8.41 -29.51
CA PRO A 530 -31.89 8.00 -29.41
C PRO A 530 -30.87 9.10 -29.76
N SER A 531 -31.30 10.35 -29.96
CA SER A 531 -30.45 11.48 -30.33
C SER A 531 -29.58 12.01 -29.19
N HIS A 532 -29.66 11.43 -27.98
CA HIS A 532 -28.81 11.77 -26.84
C HIS A 532 -28.02 10.54 -26.34
N PRO A 533 -26.71 10.67 -26.03
CA PRO A 533 -25.87 9.56 -25.54
C PRO A 533 -26.45 8.84 -24.32
N ASP A 534 -27.07 9.56 -23.39
CA ASP A 534 -27.65 9.01 -22.15
C ASP A 534 -28.81 8.05 -22.40
N VAL A 535 -29.62 8.28 -23.44
CA VAL A 535 -30.75 7.41 -23.79
C VAL A 535 -30.23 6.08 -24.31
N ILE A 536 -29.17 6.12 -25.13
CA ILE A 536 -28.48 4.93 -25.65
C ILE A 536 -27.79 4.17 -24.51
N GLN A 537 -27.12 4.88 -23.59
CA GLN A 537 -26.44 4.28 -22.44
C GLN A 537 -27.39 3.52 -21.52
N ARG A 538 -28.56 4.10 -21.22
CA ARG A 538 -29.52 3.48 -20.31
C ARG A 538 -30.21 2.26 -20.92
N ASN A 539 -30.37 2.26 -22.25
CA ASN A 539 -31.18 1.29 -22.97
C ASN A 539 -30.39 0.56 -24.08
N ILE A 540 -29.16 0.12 -23.78
CA ILE A 540 -28.28 -0.63 -24.70
C ILE A 540 -28.99 -1.85 -25.34
N PRO A 541 -29.76 -2.69 -24.62
CA PRO A 541 -30.44 -3.82 -25.25
C PRO A 541 -31.45 -3.39 -26.33
N GLY A 542 -32.14 -2.26 -26.10
CA GLY A 542 -33.04 -1.68 -27.09
C GLY A 542 -32.29 -1.12 -28.30
N PHE A 543 -31.17 -0.45 -28.06
CA PHE A 543 -30.29 0.03 -29.13
C PHE A 543 -29.71 -1.11 -29.97
N ASN A 544 -29.35 -2.24 -29.36
CA ASN A 544 -28.84 -3.41 -30.08
C ASN A 544 -29.90 -3.98 -31.05
N LYS A 545 -31.17 -4.07 -30.63
CA LYS A 545 -32.26 -4.49 -31.52
C LYS A 545 -32.41 -3.55 -32.73
N ILE A 546 -32.22 -2.25 -32.52
CA ILE A 546 -32.22 -1.26 -33.60
C ILE A 546 -31.05 -1.49 -34.56
N ILE A 547 -29.84 -1.73 -34.07
CA ILE A 547 -28.67 -2.03 -34.93
C ILE A 547 -28.97 -3.26 -35.78
N ILE A 548 -29.48 -4.34 -35.19
CA ILE A 548 -29.82 -5.58 -35.91
C ILE A 548 -30.86 -5.31 -37.00
N SER A 549 -31.91 -4.53 -36.70
CA SER A 549 -32.91 -4.11 -37.70
C SER A 549 -32.28 -3.29 -38.85
N ALA A 550 -31.33 -2.41 -38.53
CA ALA A 550 -30.59 -1.63 -39.53
C ALA A 550 -29.80 -2.53 -40.46
N VAL A 551 -29.07 -3.51 -39.90
CA VAL A 551 -28.28 -4.49 -40.67
C VAL A 551 -29.18 -5.29 -41.61
N GLN A 552 -30.31 -5.82 -41.13
CA GLN A 552 -31.28 -6.53 -41.96
C GLN A 552 -31.82 -5.67 -43.12
N ARG A 553 -32.08 -4.38 -42.88
CA ARG A 553 -32.51 -3.46 -43.93
C ARG A 553 -31.38 -3.24 -44.95
N ILE A 554 -30.14 -3.04 -44.51
CA ILE A 554 -28.97 -2.89 -45.40
C ILE A 554 -28.76 -4.15 -46.24
N GLU A 555 -28.83 -5.33 -45.63
CA GLU A 555 -28.74 -6.62 -46.32
C GLU A 555 -29.84 -6.78 -47.37
N SER A 556 -31.07 -6.39 -47.05
CA SER A 556 -32.19 -6.38 -48.01
C SER A 556 -31.93 -5.42 -49.18
N VAL A 557 -31.44 -4.20 -48.91
CA VAL A 557 -31.09 -3.23 -49.96
C VAL A 557 -29.99 -3.78 -50.86
N ILE A 558 -28.96 -4.42 -50.30
CA ILE A 558 -27.87 -5.04 -51.06
C ILE A 558 -28.36 -6.27 -51.84
N GLY A 559 -29.20 -7.12 -51.25
CA GLY A 559 -29.81 -8.27 -51.93
C GLY A 559 -30.65 -7.81 -53.12
N ASN A 560 -31.51 -6.83 -52.89
CA ASN A 560 -32.26 -6.15 -53.95
C ASN A 560 -31.32 -5.46 -54.94
N PHE A 561 -30.13 -4.99 -54.51
CA PHE A 561 -29.03 -4.48 -55.34
C PHE A 561 -28.34 -5.54 -56.22
N LYS A 562 -28.35 -6.81 -55.84
CA LYS A 562 -27.84 -7.87 -56.72
C LYS A 562 -28.88 -8.27 -57.76
N VAL A 563 -30.16 -8.40 -57.36
CA VAL A 563 -31.24 -8.88 -58.25
C VAL A 563 -31.43 -7.99 -59.49
N ARG A 564 -31.77 -6.71 -59.31
CA ARG A 564 -31.90 -5.79 -60.47
C ARG A 564 -30.60 -5.60 -61.30
N VAL A 565 -29.41 -5.91 -60.78
CA VAL A 565 -28.17 -5.86 -61.60
C VAL A 565 -28.19 -7.02 -62.57
N ARG A 566 -28.47 -8.24 -62.07
CA ARG A 566 -28.68 -9.42 -62.93
C ARG A 566 -29.82 -9.22 -63.94
N GLU A 567 -30.88 -8.53 -63.56
CA GLU A 567 -31.98 -8.21 -64.48
C GLU A 567 -31.53 -7.26 -65.59
N VAL A 568 -30.79 -6.20 -65.25
CA VAL A 568 -30.20 -5.29 -66.24
C VAL A 568 -29.21 -6.04 -67.15
N GLU A 569 -28.32 -6.85 -66.59
CA GLU A 569 -27.41 -7.71 -67.37
C GLU A 569 -28.18 -8.60 -68.35
N LYS A 570 -29.27 -9.22 -67.90
CA LYS A 570 -30.13 -10.07 -68.73
C LYS A 570 -30.80 -9.29 -69.85
N VAL A 571 -31.32 -8.09 -69.58
CA VAL A 571 -31.94 -7.21 -70.58
C VAL A 571 -30.89 -6.77 -71.60
N VAL A 572 -29.76 -6.24 -71.15
CA VAL A 572 -28.65 -5.80 -72.02
C VAL A 572 -28.14 -6.94 -72.88
N TRP A 573 -28.02 -8.14 -72.32
CA TRP A 573 -27.61 -9.32 -73.08
C TRP A 573 -28.62 -9.71 -74.16
N LYS A 574 -29.92 -9.62 -73.86
CA LYS A 574 -31.00 -9.82 -74.84
C LYS A 574 -30.96 -8.77 -75.96
N ASP A 575 -30.75 -7.50 -75.61
CA ASP A 575 -30.65 -6.40 -76.57
C ASP A 575 -29.42 -6.58 -77.46
N TYR A 576 -28.28 -6.98 -76.88
CA TYR A 576 -27.07 -7.33 -77.61
C TYR A 576 -27.30 -8.48 -78.59
N GLN A 577 -27.93 -9.58 -78.16
CA GLN A 577 -28.26 -10.70 -79.05
C GLN A 577 -29.18 -10.28 -80.19
N THR A 578 -30.19 -9.46 -79.90
CA THR A 578 -31.15 -8.96 -80.90
C THR A 578 -30.46 -8.07 -81.92
N LEU A 579 -29.53 -7.22 -81.47
CA LEU A 579 -28.71 -6.37 -82.34
C LEU A 579 -27.78 -7.21 -83.21
N HIS A 580 -27.13 -8.22 -82.63
CA HIS A 580 -26.25 -9.14 -83.35
C HIS A 580 -27.00 -9.88 -84.46
N GLN A 581 -28.16 -10.47 -84.14
CA GLN A 581 -29.01 -11.13 -85.14
C GLN A 581 -29.47 -10.18 -86.25
N ASN A 582 -29.79 -8.92 -85.93
CA ASN A 582 -30.14 -7.91 -86.93
C ASN A 582 -28.95 -7.57 -87.84
N LEU A 583 -27.75 -7.46 -87.27
CA LEU A 583 -26.52 -7.22 -88.05
C LEU A 583 -26.21 -8.41 -88.95
N ASP A 584 -26.29 -9.64 -88.45
CA ASP A 584 -26.09 -10.85 -89.25
C ASP A 584 -27.08 -10.90 -90.41
N PHE A 585 -28.36 -10.60 -90.17
CA PHE A 585 -29.36 -10.54 -91.24
C PHE A 585 -29.04 -9.47 -92.29
N ARG A 586 -28.55 -8.29 -91.85
CA ARG A 586 -28.12 -7.23 -92.76
C ARG A 586 -26.87 -7.63 -93.56
N ILE A 587 -25.90 -8.29 -92.92
CA ILE A 587 -24.69 -8.80 -93.56
C ILE A 587 -25.08 -9.83 -94.62
N GLN A 588 -25.90 -10.82 -94.28
CA GLN A 588 -26.40 -11.82 -95.25
C GLN A 588 -27.14 -11.17 -96.42
N ARG A 589 -27.94 -10.13 -96.16
CA ARG A 589 -28.62 -9.37 -97.21
C ARG A 589 -27.64 -8.57 -98.08
N MET A 590 -26.61 -7.96 -97.48
CA MET A 590 -25.55 -7.29 -98.23
C MET A 590 -24.77 -8.29 -99.08
N GLU A 591 -24.38 -9.43 -98.54
CA GLU A 591 -23.73 -10.50 -99.32
C GLU A 591 -24.61 -11.01 -100.47
N GLY A 592 -25.93 -11.11 -100.25
CA GLY A 592 -26.89 -11.44 -101.30
C GLY A 592 -26.92 -10.39 -102.42
N LEU A 593 -26.91 -9.11 -102.05
CA LEU A 593 -26.82 -8.00 -103.00
C LEU A 593 -25.47 -7.97 -103.72
N GLU A 594 -24.37 -8.18 -103.02
CA GLU A 594 -23.04 -8.24 -103.62
C GLU A 594 -22.90 -9.42 -104.60
N ARG A 595 -23.45 -10.59 -104.27
CA ARG A 595 -23.54 -11.72 -105.21
C ARG A 595 -24.34 -11.33 -106.44
N ALA A 596 -25.52 -10.73 -106.26
CA ALA A 596 -26.35 -10.29 -107.38
C ALA A 596 -25.62 -9.24 -108.25
N VAL A 597 -24.91 -8.29 -107.65
CA VAL A 597 -24.10 -7.30 -108.37
C VAL A 597 -22.97 -7.96 -109.13
N ARG A 598 -22.21 -8.88 -108.49
CA ARG A 598 -21.14 -9.65 -109.15
C ARG A 598 -21.67 -10.47 -110.32
N ASP A 599 -22.83 -11.10 -110.19
CA ASP A 599 -23.45 -11.87 -111.26
C ASP A 599 -23.89 -10.96 -112.42
N THR A 600 -24.48 -9.79 -112.14
CA THR A 600 -24.79 -8.81 -113.19
C THR A 600 -23.55 -8.28 -113.90
N GLN A 601 -22.45 -8.06 -113.16
CA GLN A 601 -21.21 -7.55 -113.73
C GLN A 601 -20.50 -8.60 -114.58
N ARG A 602 -20.57 -9.89 -114.20
CA ARG A 602 -20.15 -11.01 -115.05
C ARG A 602 -20.96 -11.09 -116.33
N ALA A 603 -22.28 -10.96 -116.25
CA ALA A 603 -23.15 -10.96 -117.44
C ALA A 603 -22.82 -9.80 -118.40
N ILE A 604 -22.50 -8.60 -117.87
CA ILE A 604 -22.06 -7.45 -118.69
C ILE A 604 -20.70 -7.73 -119.35
N GLN A 605 -19.74 -8.31 -118.61
CA GLN A 605 -18.43 -8.67 -119.16
C GLN A 605 -18.52 -9.75 -120.24
N GLU A 606 -19.39 -10.76 -120.07
CA GLU A 606 -19.67 -11.76 -121.10
C GLU A 606 -20.28 -11.12 -122.36
N GLN A 607 -21.22 -10.18 -122.18
CA GLN A 607 -21.81 -9.42 -123.28
C GLN A 607 -20.76 -8.58 -124.03
N GLU A 608 -19.87 -7.89 -123.31
CA GLU A 608 -18.76 -7.11 -123.89
C GLU A 608 -17.71 -8.00 -124.59
N ALA A 609 -17.43 -9.18 -124.04
CA ALA A 609 -16.51 -10.14 -124.65
C ALA A 609 -17.08 -10.69 -125.98
N ILE A 610 -18.40 -10.94 -126.05
CA ILE A 610 -19.08 -11.35 -127.29
C ILE A 610 -19.01 -10.25 -128.35
N VAL A 611 -19.19 -8.98 -127.97
CA VAL A 611 -19.08 -7.84 -128.89
C VAL A 611 -17.64 -7.67 -129.41
N LYS A 612 -16.63 -7.76 -128.53
CA LYS A 612 -15.22 -7.70 -128.93
C LYS A 612 -14.78 -8.87 -129.82
N MET A 613 -15.36 -10.07 -129.64
CA MET A 613 -15.10 -11.21 -130.51
C MET A 613 -15.72 -11.04 -131.92
N GLN A 614 -16.82 -10.29 -132.03
CA GLN A 614 -17.45 -9.98 -133.32
C GLN A 614 -16.74 -8.83 -134.06
N GLU A 615 -16.12 -7.89 -133.35
CA GLU A 615 -15.34 -6.78 -133.95
C GLU A 615 -13.94 -7.19 -134.45
N ALA A 616 -13.41 -8.34 -134.03
CA ALA A 616 -12.07 -8.81 -134.40
C ALA A 616 -12.00 -9.65 -135.70
N ARG A 617 -13.13 -9.89 -136.40
CA ARG A 617 -13.17 -10.88 -137.50
C ARG A 617 -13.14 -10.35 -138.94
N ASP A 618 -13.22 -9.04 -139.23
CA ASP A 618 -13.15 -8.56 -140.64
C ASP A 618 -12.52 -7.15 -140.83
N ARG A 619 -11.52 -7.06 -141.73
CA ARG A 619 -10.91 -5.82 -142.28
C ARG A 619 -10.62 -6.03 -143.79
N PRO A 620 -10.49 -5.00 -144.65
CA PRO A 620 -11.57 -4.52 -145.53
C PRO A 620 -11.15 -4.46 -147.03
N THR A 621 -12.11 -4.33 -147.96
CA THR A 621 -11.94 -3.60 -149.25
C THR A 621 -13.30 -3.36 -149.95
N PRO A 622 -13.41 -2.38 -150.88
CA PRO A 622 -14.56 -1.48 -150.97
C PRO A 622 -15.51 -1.79 -152.15
N GLY A 623 -16.78 -1.39 -152.01
CA GLY A 623 -17.67 -1.24 -153.17
C GLY A 623 -19.16 -1.43 -152.92
N ARG A 624 -19.85 -0.30 -152.76
CA ARG A 624 -21.16 0.00 -153.36
C ARG A 624 -22.44 -0.65 -152.77
N SER A 625 -23.23 0.24 -152.15
CA SER A 625 -24.70 0.36 -152.22
C SER A 625 -25.57 -0.74 -151.61
N GLY A 626 -26.33 -0.40 -150.56
CA GLY A 626 -27.46 -1.22 -150.12
C GLY A 626 -28.06 -0.82 -148.77
N SER A 627 -29.05 0.06 -148.83
CA SER A 627 -30.03 0.46 -147.82
C SER A 627 -30.47 -0.59 -146.77
N SER A 628 -30.75 -0.06 -145.56
CA SER A 628 -31.74 -0.47 -144.55
C SER A 628 -31.34 -1.41 -143.40
N LYS A 629 -31.36 -0.86 -142.17
CA LYS A 629 -32.10 -1.40 -141.00
C LYS A 629 -31.98 -0.49 -139.77
N SER A 630 -32.78 0.57 -139.75
CA SER A 630 -33.11 1.37 -138.55
C SER A 630 -34.45 0.91 -137.97
N VAL A 631 -34.47 -0.17 -137.17
CA VAL A 631 -35.71 -0.59 -136.48
C VAL A 631 -35.52 -1.02 -135.01
N LYS A 632 -34.31 -1.38 -134.54
CA LYS A 632 -34.15 -1.89 -133.15
C LYS A 632 -33.98 -0.83 -132.05
N ALA A 633 -33.58 0.40 -132.38
CA ALA A 633 -33.41 1.46 -131.36
C ALA A 633 -34.74 2.05 -130.85
N SER A 634 -35.84 1.89 -131.59
CA SER A 634 -37.15 2.49 -131.23
C SER A 634 -37.89 1.71 -130.14
N GLU A 635 -37.75 0.38 -130.13
CA GLU A 635 -38.45 -0.50 -129.19
C GLU A 635 -37.83 -0.47 -127.78
N GLU A 636 -36.50 -0.30 -127.72
CA GLU A 636 -35.73 -0.15 -126.48
C GLU A 636 -35.99 1.22 -125.83
N VAL A 637 -36.08 2.29 -126.63
CA VAL A 637 -36.45 3.63 -126.17
C VAL A 637 -37.91 3.67 -125.68
N ALA A 638 -38.82 2.89 -126.27
CA ALA A 638 -40.20 2.77 -125.79
C ALA A 638 -40.29 2.02 -124.45
N ARG A 639 -39.54 0.92 -124.27
CA ARG A 639 -39.47 0.19 -122.98
C ARG A 639 -38.82 1.03 -121.88
N LEU A 640 -37.77 1.78 -122.18
CA LEU A 640 -37.11 2.68 -121.23
C LEU A 640 -37.99 3.87 -120.86
N LYS A 641 -38.82 4.39 -121.79
CA LYS A 641 -39.84 5.41 -121.48
C LYS A 641 -40.97 4.86 -120.62
N GLN A 642 -41.42 3.62 -120.86
CA GLN A 642 -42.47 2.99 -120.04
C GLN A 642 -41.97 2.65 -118.64
N ARG A 643 -40.70 2.20 -118.52
CA ARG A 643 -40.06 1.95 -117.22
C ARG A 643 -39.75 3.24 -116.46
N ASN A 644 -39.37 4.33 -117.15
CA ASN A 644 -39.30 5.66 -116.53
C ASN A 644 -40.66 6.17 -116.06
N LYS A 645 -41.75 5.89 -116.79
CA LYS A 645 -43.11 6.29 -116.37
C LYS A 645 -43.59 5.51 -115.14
N VAL A 646 -43.21 4.25 -115.01
CA VAL A 646 -43.48 3.41 -113.82
C VAL A 646 -42.61 3.85 -112.65
N LEU A 647 -41.31 4.12 -112.88
CA LEU A 647 -40.43 4.66 -111.85
C LEU A 647 -40.85 6.06 -111.40
N GLU A 648 -41.32 6.93 -112.30
CA GLU A 648 -41.90 8.22 -111.93
C GLU A 648 -43.19 8.05 -111.12
N ALA A 649 -44.02 7.05 -111.41
CA ALA A 649 -45.22 6.74 -110.62
C ALA A 649 -44.86 6.18 -109.24
N GLU A 650 -43.87 5.31 -109.13
CA GLU A 650 -43.35 4.77 -107.86
C GLU A 650 -42.66 5.86 -107.01
N LEU A 651 -41.92 6.77 -107.66
CA LEU A 651 -41.25 7.89 -106.99
C LEU A 651 -42.26 8.96 -106.54
N LYS A 652 -43.36 9.14 -107.28
CA LYS A 652 -44.50 9.98 -106.87
C LYS A 652 -45.31 9.34 -105.74
N PHE A 653 -45.47 8.01 -105.74
CA PHE A 653 -46.10 7.25 -104.65
C PHE A 653 -45.25 7.29 -103.37
N HIS A 654 -43.92 7.14 -103.47
CA HIS A 654 -42.99 7.30 -102.33
C HIS A 654 -42.89 8.73 -101.80
N LYS A 655 -43.14 9.75 -102.64
CA LYS A 655 -43.24 11.16 -102.21
C LYS A 655 -44.56 11.49 -101.53
N GLN A 656 -45.66 10.82 -101.90
CA GLN A 656 -46.98 11.01 -101.28
C GLN A 656 -47.16 10.17 -99.99
N HIS A 657 -46.45 9.06 -99.86
CA HIS A 657 -46.43 8.18 -98.68
C HIS A 657 -44.99 7.89 -98.22
N PRO A 658 -44.34 8.81 -97.48
CA PRO A 658 -43.01 8.57 -96.95
C PRO A 658 -43.03 7.50 -95.85
N SER A 659 -42.01 6.63 -95.86
CA SER A 659 -41.74 5.65 -94.78
C SER A 659 -41.33 6.39 -93.49
N ALA A 660 -41.62 5.78 -92.32
CA ALA A 660 -41.28 6.33 -91.00
C ALA A 660 -39.78 6.68 -90.86
N LEU A 661 -38.91 5.91 -91.52
CA LEU A 661 -37.47 6.17 -91.58
C LEU A 661 -37.11 7.40 -92.44
N ALA A 662 -37.85 7.63 -93.52
CA ALA A 662 -37.65 8.78 -94.42
C ALA A 662 -38.15 10.09 -93.79
N GLN A 663 -39.22 10.06 -93.01
CA GLN A 663 -39.67 11.20 -92.20
C GLN A 663 -38.66 11.59 -91.12
N GLN A 664 -37.96 10.61 -90.53
CA GLN A 664 -36.93 10.86 -89.54
C GLN A 664 -35.67 11.51 -90.13
N MET A 665 -35.32 11.19 -91.39
CA MET A 665 -34.18 11.81 -92.08
C MET A 665 -34.47 13.21 -92.63
N ILE A 666 -35.70 13.48 -93.10
CA ILE A 666 -36.10 14.82 -93.57
C ILE A 666 -36.10 15.84 -92.43
N ASN A 667 -36.48 15.45 -91.20
CA ASN A 667 -36.42 16.32 -90.03
C ASN A 667 -34.99 16.60 -89.53
N ASN A 668 -34.02 15.73 -89.84
CA ASN A 668 -32.63 15.86 -89.38
C ASN A 668 -31.75 16.73 -90.30
N GLN A 669 -32.17 17.05 -91.53
CA GLN A 669 -31.33 17.76 -92.52
C GLN A 669 -31.54 19.29 -92.56
N ASN A 670 -32.50 19.86 -91.82
CA ASN A 670 -32.78 21.30 -91.83
C ASN A 670 -32.26 22.09 -90.60
N ALA A 671 -31.22 21.60 -89.92
CA ALA A 671 -30.59 22.34 -88.81
C ALA A 671 -29.15 22.75 -89.17
N PRO A 672 -28.81 24.06 -89.21
CA PRO A 672 -27.45 24.52 -89.41
C PRO A 672 -26.59 24.24 -88.16
N THR A 673 -25.39 23.77 -88.42
CA THR A 673 -24.33 23.42 -87.46
C THR A 673 -23.68 24.66 -86.83
N THR A 674 -23.53 24.69 -85.51
CA THR A 674 -22.30 25.13 -84.81
C THR A 674 -22.34 24.73 -83.33
N GLY A 675 -21.30 24.00 -82.89
CA GLY A 675 -20.59 24.31 -81.63
C GLY A 675 -21.11 23.78 -80.30
N GLU A 676 -20.54 22.65 -79.89
CA GLU A 676 -20.07 22.32 -78.53
C GLU A 676 -21.04 21.96 -77.38
N HIS A 677 -20.56 20.98 -76.64
CA HIS A 677 -21.23 20.09 -75.71
C HIS A 677 -21.64 20.74 -74.37
N ILE A 678 -22.93 20.69 -74.03
CA ILE A 678 -23.61 19.75 -73.11
C ILE A 678 -23.14 19.84 -71.63
N ARG A 679 -23.94 20.51 -70.78
CA ARG A 679 -24.80 19.90 -69.72
C ARG A 679 -25.25 20.93 -68.67
N ARG A 680 -26.57 21.13 -68.53
CA ARG A 680 -27.28 21.20 -67.23
C ARG A 680 -28.81 21.18 -67.41
N VAL A 681 -29.44 20.19 -66.75
CA VAL A 681 -30.55 20.32 -65.79
C VAL A 681 -31.80 21.14 -66.19
N SER A 682 -32.97 20.49 -66.29
CA SER A 682 -34.06 20.48 -65.27
C SER A 682 -35.47 20.30 -65.84
N SER A 683 -36.33 19.63 -65.05
CA SER A 683 -37.77 19.90 -64.80
C SER A 683 -38.72 19.86 -66.02
N GLY A 684 -39.82 19.12 -66.09
CA GLY A 684 -40.68 18.38 -65.16
C GLY A 684 -42.02 18.21 -65.90
N GLY A 685 -42.56 17.01 -66.09
CA GLY A 685 -43.66 16.48 -65.29
C GLY A 685 -44.76 15.90 -66.19
N GLY A 686 -45.35 14.76 -65.79
CA GLY A 686 -46.61 14.23 -66.36
C GLY A 686 -46.67 12.71 -66.59
N ALA A 687 -47.15 11.98 -65.57
CA ALA A 687 -47.93 10.72 -65.57
C ALA A 687 -47.64 9.64 -66.65
N SER A 688 -47.43 8.35 -66.38
CA SER A 688 -48.03 7.47 -65.37
C SER A 688 -47.39 6.06 -65.47
N ALA A 689 -47.53 5.28 -64.39
CA ALA A 689 -47.43 3.82 -64.29
C ALA A 689 -46.05 3.11 -64.29
N ALA A 690 -45.83 2.43 -63.16
CA ALA A 690 -45.24 1.10 -62.98
C ALA A 690 -43.71 0.87 -63.13
N SER A 691 -43.16 0.43 -62.00
CA SER A 691 -42.20 -0.69 -61.85
C SER A 691 -40.68 -0.44 -62.00
N VAL A 692 -39.97 -0.82 -60.92
CA VAL A 692 -38.63 -1.47 -60.84
C VAL A 692 -37.39 -0.74 -61.43
N GLY A 693 -36.62 -0.07 -60.55
CA GLY A 693 -35.29 -0.56 -60.14
C GLY A 693 -33.94 -0.08 -60.77
N LYS A 694 -33.13 0.65 -59.95
CA LYS A 694 -31.63 0.68 -59.82
C LYS A 694 -30.85 1.35 -60.98
N SER A 695 -29.68 1.99 -60.88
CA SER A 695 -28.59 2.11 -59.88
C SER A 695 -27.74 3.35 -60.20
N GLN A 696 -27.18 3.96 -59.14
CA GLN A 696 -25.80 4.48 -58.99
C GLN A 696 -25.18 5.62 -59.83
N GLY A 697 -24.59 6.55 -59.06
CA GLY A 697 -23.38 7.37 -59.34
C GLY A 697 -23.63 8.81 -59.81
N SER A 698 -22.99 9.88 -59.34
CA SER A 698 -22.29 10.26 -58.09
C SER A 698 -22.06 11.80 -58.19
N PRO A 699 -22.23 12.61 -57.13
CA PRO A 699 -21.92 14.04 -57.17
C PRO A 699 -20.73 14.40 -56.26
N ALA A 700 -19.63 14.83 -56.86
CA ALA A 700 -18.56 15.57 -56.18
C ALA A 700 -18.45 16.95 -56.83
N GLN A 701 -18.19 17.95 -55.99
CA GLN A 701 -18.02 19.38 -56.30
C GLN A 701 -19.30 20.21 -56.49
N LYS A 702 -19.73 20.84 -55.38
CA LYS A 702 -19.70 22.31 -55.25
C LYS A 702 -20.19 22.72 -53.85
N LEU A 703 -19.35 22.44 -52.85
CA LEU A 703 -19.35 23.16 -51.58
C LEU A 703 -18.30 24.27 -51.69
N MET A 704 -18.68 25.41 -52.24
CA MET A 704 -18.06 26.69 -51.89
C MET A 704 -18.90 27.84 -52.45
N SER A 705 -18.97 28.90 -51.64
CA SER A 705 -19.51 30.24 -51.89
C SER A 705 -20.91 30.56 -51.38
N SER A 706 -20.93 31.70 -50.68
CA SER A 706 -22.06 32.53 -50.24
C SER A 706 -22.53 32.38 -48.80
N LEU A 707 -21.70 32.98 -47.94
CA LEU A 707 -22.08 33.80 -46.79
C LEU A 707 -23.13 34.88 -47.15
N LEU A 708 -23.83 35.32 -46.10
CA LEU A 708 -24.42 36.65 -45.83
C LEU A 708 -25.92 36.94 -46.09
N ARG A 709 -26.51 37.48 -44.99
CA ARG A 709 -27.74 38.27 -44.75
C ARG A 709 -28.91 37.48 -44.14
N GLY A 710 -29.54 37.89 -43.03
CA GLY A 710 -29.47 39.14 -42.24
C GLY A 710 -30.89 39.70 -42.01
N HIS A 711 -31.13 40.22 -40.79
CA HIS A 711 -32.32 40.97 -40.26
C HIS A 711 -33.50 40.12 -39.74
N SER A 712 -34.29 40.47 -38.71
CA SER A 712 -34.39 41.43 -37.57
C SER A 712 -35.72 41.01 -36.85
N SER A 713 -36.05 41.20 -35.56
CA SER A 713 -36.36 42.47 -34.85
C SER A 713 -36.94 42.21 -33.42
N SER A 714 -36.58 43.07 -32.44
CA SER A 714 -37.43 43.83 -31.44
C SER A 714 -38.43 43.09 -30.50
N ALA A 715 -38.75 43.43 -29.23
CA ALA A 715 -38.66 44.62 -28.34
C ALA A 715 -38.84 44.18 -26.84
N VAL A 716 -38.16 44.74 -25.82
CA VAL A 716 -38.53 45.82 -24.85
C VAL A 716 -39.44 45.44 -23.64
N GLU A 717 -38.91 45.56 -22.41
CA GLU A 717 -39.54 46.12 -21.16
C GLU A 717 -38.50 46.17 -20.01
N GLN A 718 -37.98 47.34 -19.60
CA GLN A 718 -38.37 48.24 -18.48
C GLN A 718 -37.99 47.78 -17.03
N MET A 719 -37.23 48.65 -16.33
CA MET A 719 -36.76 48.60 -14.93
C MET A 719 -37.86 49.07 -13.93
N PRO A 720 -37.74 48.85 -12.59
CA PRO A 720 -37.14 49.83 -11.65
C PRO A 720 -36.43 49.25 -10.37
N PRO A 721 -35.84 50.10 -9.48
CA PRO A 721 -34.72 49.75 -8.58
C PRO A 721 -34.98 49.85 -7.04
N HIS A 722 -33.95 49.44 -6.26
CA HIS A 722 -33.48 50.01 -4.97
C HIS A 722 -33.93 49.47 -3.57
N GLN A 723 -32.98 49.62 -2.61
CA GLN A 723 -33.01 49.51 -1.11
C GLN A 723 -32.74 48.12 -0.48
N ARG A 724 -31.88 47.85 0.54
CA ARG A 724 -31.20 48.50 1.71
C ARG A 724 -31.80 47.97 3.05
N GLY A 725 -30.94 47.54 3.99
CA GLY A 725 -31.24 47.15 5.39
C GLY A 725 -30.87 45.68 5.68
N GLY A 726 -29.95 45.32 6.60
CA GLY A 726 -30.06 45.38 8.09
C GLY A 726 -30.80 44.12 8.58
N SER A 727 -30.41 43.26 9.52
CA SER A 727 -29.61 43.27 10.76
C SER A 727 -29.30 41.79 11.13
N VAL A 728 -28.14 41.45 11.72
CA VAL A 728 -27.92 41.11 13.16
C VAL A 728 -28.98 40.15 13.76
N ASP A 729 -28.62 38.92 14.17
CA ASP A 729 -28.47 38.54 15.59
C ASP A 729 -28.16 37.03 15.84
N GLU A 730 -27.49 36.77 16.97
CA GLU A 730 -27.18 35.59 17.81
C GLU A 730 -27.87 34.22 17.55
N GLY A 731 -27.39 33.03 17.93
CA GLY A 731 -26.37 32.57 18.88
C GLY A 731 -26.80 31.19 19.47
N ARG A 732 -25.82 30.40 19.98
CA ARG A 732 -25.89 29.18 20.84
C ARG A 732 -26.03 27.75 20.25
N ASP A 733 -24.92 27.02 20.38
CA ASP A 733 -24.66 25.76 21.12
C ASP A 733 -25.79 24.74 21.37
N LEU A 734 -25.53 23.46 21.01
CA LEU A 734 -25.46 22.27 21.89
C LEU A 734 -25.54 20.93 21.09
N HIS A 735 -24.64 20.00 21.41
CA HIS A 735 -24.57 18.56 21.04
C HIS A 735 -25.35 17.73 22.10
N PRO A 736 -25.52 16.36 22.07
CA PRO A 736 -25.33 15.28 21.06
C PRO A 736 -26.60 14.44 20.77
N GLY A 737 -26.54 13.54 19.76
CA GLY A 737 -27.22 12.23 19.87
C GLY A 737 -27.60 11.49 18.58
N TYR A 738 -26.89 10.38 18.31
CA TYR A 738 -27.29 9.13 17.64
C TYR A 738 -27.97 9.12 16.25
N GLY A 739 -27.30 8.44 15.30
CA GLY A 739 -27.86 7.21 14.71
C GLY A 739 -28.44 7.25 13.29
N ASP A 740 -27.76 6.51 12.42
CA ASP A 740 -28.24 5.79 11.22
C ASP A 740 -28.21 6.47 9.84
N GLY A 741 -27.86 5.66 8.84
CA GLY A 741 -27.11 6.06 7.66
C GLY A 741 -27.90 6.28 6.37
N ALA A 742 -27.23 6.90 5.40
CA ALA A 742 -27.46 6.70 3.97
C ALA A 742 -26.33 7.34 3.15
N ARG A 743 -25.91 6.59 2.13
CA ARG A 743 -25.03 7.01 1.03
C ARG A 743 -25.66 8.16 0.24
N GLN A 744 -24.87 9.19 -0.15
CA GLN A 744 -24.70 9.63 -1.55
C GLN A 744 -23.84 10.92 -1.70
N SER A 745 -22.81 10.77 -2.54
CA SER A 745 -22.21 11.73 -3.48
C SER A 745 -21.64 13.09 -3.01
N SER A 746 -20.30 13.14 -2.96
CA SER A 746 -19.54 14.25 -3.55
C SER A 746 -19.42 14.03 -5.07
N GLY A 747 -19.94 14.96 -5.86
CA GLY A 747 -19.65 15.10 -7.30
C GLY A 747 -19.00 16.47 -7.55
N PRO A 748 -17.92 16.55 -8.35
CA PRO A 748 -17.10 17.74 -8.55
C PRO A 748 -17.68 18.65 -9.64
N ILE A 749 -17.51 19.97 -9.53
CA ILE A 749 -17.70 20.90 -10.66
C ILE A 749 -16.35 21.51 -11.05
N GLN A 750 -15.98 21.16 -12.28
CA GLN A 750 -14.94 21.76 -13.12
C GLN A 750 -15.24 23.23 -13.42
N LEU A 751 -14.18 24.02 -13.56
CA LEU A 751 -14.21 25.37 -14.12
C LEU A 751 -14.65 25.34 -15.60
N GLN A 752 -15.69 26.11 -15.93
CA GLN A 752 -15.97 26.64 -17.27
C GLN A 752 -16.10 28.17 -17.18
N THR A 753 -15.58 28.87 -18.19
CA THR A 753 -15.63 30.34 -18.35
C THR A 753 -17.03 30.83 -18.78
N PRO A 754 -17.36 32.12 -18.57
CA PRO A 754 -18.56 32.48 -17.84
C PRO A 754 -19.74 32.89 -18.72
N THR A 755 -20.86 32.23 -18.52
CA THR A 755 -22.21 32.79 -18.73
C THR A 755 -22.50 33.84 -17.63
N PRO A 756 -23.38 34.84 -17.85
CA PRO A 756 -23.68 35.86 -16.84
C PRO A 756 -24.38 35.20 -15.63
N ALA A 757 -23.58 34.88 -14.62
CA ALA A 757 -23.98 34.16 -13.42
C ALA A 757 -25.02 34.93 -12.61
N GLN A 758 -26.03 34.21 -12.12
CA GLN A 758 -27.08 34.79 -11.29
C GLN A 758 -26.50 35.41 -10.00
N PRO A 759 -27.13 36.44 -9.41
CA PRO A 759 -26.60 37.15 -8.24
C PRO A 759 -26.34 36.28 -7.00
N SER A 760 -26.91 35.08 -6.93
CA SER A 760 -26.60 34.07 -5.92
C SER A 760 -25.24 33.40 -6.17
N GLU A 761 -24.92 33.00 -7.40
CA GLU A 761 -23.66 32.36 -7.77
C GLU A 761 -22.46 33.29 -7.55
N GLN A 762 -22.59 34.59 -7.78
CA GLN A 762 -21.53 35.56 -7.50
C GLN A 762 -21.13 35.60 -6.02
N ARG A 763 -22.10 35.44 -5.09
CA ARG A 763 -21.81 35.37 -3.64
C ARG A 763 -21.06 34.09 -3.27
N TRP A 764 -21.41 32.96 -3.88
CA TRP A 764 -20.69 31.70 -3.69
C TRP A 764 -19.26 31.77 -4.24
N VAL A 765 -19.06 32.39 -5.40
CA VAL A 765 -17.73 32.61 -5.97
C VAL A 765 -16.87 33.51 -5.07
N HIS A 766 -17.43 34.58 -4.49
CA HIS A 766 -16.70 35.41 -3.54
C HIS A 766 -16.34 34.66 -2.25
N ARG A 767 -17.27 33.85 -1.71
CA ARG A 767 -17.03 33.04 -0.51
C ARG A 767 -15.97 31.97 -0.75
N LEU A 768 -15.98 31.35 -1.94
CA LEU A 768 -14.98 30.38 -2.36
C LEU A 768 -13.59 31.02 -2.49
N LYS A 769 -13.49 32.18 -3.14
CA LYS A 769 -12.22 32.93 -3.25
C LYS A 769 -11.68 33.36 -1.88
N GLU A 770 -12.55 33.68 -0.93
CA GLU A 770 -12.11 34.02 0.43
C GLU A 770 -11.65 32.79 1.21
N LEU A 771 -12.32 31.65 1.07
CA LEU A 771 -11.86 30.38 1.64
C LEU A 771 -10.51 29.94 1.04
N GLU A 772 -10.32 30.10 -0.26
CA GLU A 772 -9.03 29.84 -0.92
C GLU A 772 -7.92 30.76 -0.38
N ARG A 773 -8.22 32.05 -0.17
CA ARG A 773 -7.26 33.01 0.41
C ARG A 773 -6.90 32.63 1.86
N ARG A 774 -7.87 32.19 2.67
CA ARG A 774 -7.64 31.71 4.04
C ARG A 774 -6.82 30.41 4.07
N LEU A 775 -7.13 29.46 3.19
CA LEU A 775 -6.38 28.20 3.07
C LEU A 775 -4.93 28.45 2.66
N LYS A 776 -4.70 29.42 1.76
CA LYS A 776 -3.35 29.81 1.35
C LYS A 776 -2.58 30.48 2.50
N ALA A 777 -3.21 31.39 3.23
CA ALA A 777 -2.61 32.01 4.42
C ALA A 777 -2.30 30.98 5.52
N GLU A 778 -3.17 30.00 5.74
CA GLU A 778 -2.95 28.90 6.69
C GLU A 778 -1.76 28.02 6.30
N ARG A 779 -1.62 27.69 5.00
CA ARG A 779 -0.47 26.94 4.49
C ARG A 779 0.83 27.72 4.64
N GLU A 780 0.81 29.02 4.35
CA GLU A 780 1.97 29.90 4.54
C GLU A 780 2.36 30.01 6.01
N ALA A 781 1.38 30.15 6.93
CA ALA A 781 1.62 30.14 8.38
C ALA A 781 2.23 28.81 8.87
N ARG A 782 1.71 27.67 8.42
CA ARG A 782 2.29 26.34 8.76
C ARG A 782 3.70 26.16 8.21
N LEU A 783 3.99 26.67 7.02
CA LEU A 783 5.35 26.66 6.48
C LEU A 783 6.29 27.54 7.28
N LEU A 784 5.82 28.70 7.74
CA LEU A 784 6.57 29.61 8.61
C LEU A 784 6.86 28.97 9.97
N ASP A 785 5.88 28.31 10.58
CA ASP A 785 6.05 27.61 11.84
C ASP A 785 6.99 26.40 11.70
N ARG A 786 6.88 25.64 10.60
CA ARG A 786 7.82 24.54 10.30
C ARG A 786 9.24 25.04 10.05
N LYS A 787 9.41 26.21 9.42
CA LYS A 787 10.72 26.86 9.26
C LYS A 787 11.27 27.33 10.61
N GLY A 788 10.44 27.97 11.44
CA GLY A 788 10.83 28.41 12.78
C GLY A 788 11.20 27.24 13.71
N ALA A 789 10.47 26.14 13.66
CA ALA A 789 10.78 24.93 14.41
C ALA A 789 12.11 24.29 13.96
N ARG A 790 12.40 24.28 12.65
CA ARG A 790 13.69 23.84 12.12
C ARG A 790 14.83 24.74 12.59
N GLN A 791 14.63 26.05 12.54
CA GLN A 791 15.62 27.02 12.99
C GLN A 791 15.93 26.86 14.48
N ARG A 792 14.94 26.68 15.34
CA ARG A 792 15.16 26.40 16.78
C ARG A 792 15.92 25.09 17.04
N LEU A 793 15.68 24.06 16.22
CA LEU A 793 16.42 22.80 16.32
C LEU A 793 17.87 22.93 15.83
N GLU A 794 18.10 23.79 14.84
CA GLU A 794 19.45 24.09 14.33
C GLU A 794 20.23 24.96 15.31
N GLU A 795 19.61 26.00 15.88
CA GLU A 795 20.15 26.82 16.96
C GLU A 795 20.48 25.97 18.20
N GLY A 796 19.56 25.09 18.62
CA GLY A 796 19.82 24.17 19.74
C GLY A 796 20.87 23.08 19.45
N ARG A 797 21.12 22.77 18.17
CA ARG A 797 22.23 21.89 17.76
C ARG A 797 23.57 22.61 17.82
N LEU A 798 23.62 23.85 17.31
CA LEU A 798 24.81 24.70 17.40
C LEU A 798 25.18 24.97 18.85
N GLU A 799 24.22 25.31 19.71
CA GLU A 799 24.46 25.53 21.14
C GLU A 799 24.95 24.25 21.84
N ASN A 800 24.41 23.07 21.48
CA ASN A 800 24.93 21.79 21.98
C ASN A 800 26.35 21.48 21.48
N GLU A 801 26.68 21.84 20.24
CA GLU A 801 28.03 21.68 19.69
C GLU A 801 29.02 22.64 20.36
N GLU A 802 28.63 23.88 20.63
CA GLU A 802 29.43 24.84 21.41
C GLU A 802 29.63 24.37 22.86
N LEU A 803 28.58 23.89 23.52
CA LEU A 803 28.67 23.31 24.87
C LEU A 803 29.58 22.08 24.90
N LYS A 804 29.52 21.21 23.87
CA LYS A 804 30.44 20.08 23.72
C LYS A 804 31.89 20.54 23.54
N GLN A 805 32.13 21.54 22.71
CA GLN A 805 33.48 22.09 22.52
C GLN A 805 34.01 22.78 23.78
N MET A 806 33.14 23.42 24.58
CA MET A 806 33.52 23.97 25.88
C MET A 806 33.84 22.86 26.88
N LEU A 807 33.03 21.80 26.94
CA LEU A 807 33.29 20.61 27.75
C LEU A 807 34.59 19.89 27.33
N GLU A 808 34.90 19.84 26.04
CA GLU A 808 36.12 19.26 25.52
C GLU A 808 37.35 20.12 25.86
N ARG A 809 37.22 21.45 25.79
CA ARG A 809 38.26 22.39 26.28
C ARG A 809 38.46 22.30 27.79
N GLU A 810 37.38 22.11 28.54
CA GLU A 810 37.43 21.97 30.01
C GLU A 810 37.99 20.61 30.43
N LYS A 811 37.67 19.53 29.70
CA LYS A 811 38.32 18.22 29.85
C LYS A 811 39.81 18.30 29.51
N GLY A 812 40.19 18.97 28.42
CA GLY A 812 41.59 19.20 28.07
C GLY A 812 42.35 20.00 29.14
N ARG A 813 41.70 20.99 29.78
CA ARG A 813 42.27 21.70 30.95
C ARG A 813 42.37 20.81 32.19
N ARG A 814 41.39 19.95 32.42
CA ARG A 814 41.38 19.05 33.59
C ARG A 814 42.40 17.92 33.45
N GLU A 815 42.66 17.47 32.22
CA GLU A 815 43.75 16.55 31.89
C GLU A 815 45.11 17.24 31.99
N SER A 816 45.25 18.51 31.56
CA SER A 816 46.52 19.25 31.73
C SER A 816 46.85 19.62 33.18
N PHE A 817 45.86 19.66 34.07
CA PHE A 817 46.03 19.90 35.51
C PHE A 817 46.06 18.60 36.35
N GLY A 818 45.87 17.43 35.72
CA GLY A 818 45.77 16.13 36.40
C GLY A 818 47.08 15.37 36.57
N ASP A 819 48.19 15.86 36.00
CA ASP A 819 49.49 15.16 35.98
C ASP A 819 50.51 15.66 37.03
N GLU A 820 50.13 16.58 37.93
CA GLU A 820 51.05 17.14 38.93
C GLU A 820 50.53 17.10 40.39
N GLU A 821 49.74 16.10 40.80
CA GLU A 821 49.55 15.84 42.24
C GLU A 821 48.97 14.44 42.51
N GLY A 822 49.74 13.54 43.15
CA GLY A 822 49.16 12.37 43.81
C GLY A 822 49.91 11.04 43.78
N GLU A 823 51.24 11.01 43.80
CA GLU A 823 51.94 9.84 44.36
C GLU A 823 51.65 9.79 45.87
N SER A 824 50.80 8.87 46.31
CA SER A 824 51.02 8.06 47.52
C SER A 824 49.83 7.18 47.87
N PHE A 825 50.18 5.99 48.36
CA PHE A 825 49.40 5.14 49.27
C PHE A 825 48.51 4.04 48.65
N ALA A 826 49.20 2.95 48.32
CA ALA A 826 48.89 1.54 48.61
C ALA A 826 47.57 1.19 49.34
N GLY A 827 46.92 0.11 48.89
CA GLY A 827 45.99 -0.62 49.75
C GLY A 827 45.09 -1.66 49.10
N SER A 828 45.58 -2.89 49.06
CA SER A 828 44.85 -4.15 49.28
C SER A 828 43.80 -4.68 48.27
N GLU A 829 43.86 -6.00 48.13
CA GLU A 829 42.77 -6.94 47.84
C GLU A 829 42.33 -7.20 46.38
N ARG A 830 43.12 -8.08 45.74
CA ARG A 830 42.59 -9.09 44.82
C ARG A 830 42.08 -10.31 45.60
N ARG A 831 40.79 -10.64 45.49
CA ARG A 831 40.32 -12.04 45.49
C ARG A 831 38.89 -12.21 44.93
N ALA A 832 38.81 -13.20 44.03
CA ALA A 832 37.69 -14.11 43.76
C ALA A 832 36.40 -13.56 43.10
N SER A 833 36.17 -13.98 41.85
CA SER A 833 35.12 -14.97 41.56
C SER A 833 35.33 -15.61 40.19
N LEU A 834 35.41 -16.94 40.23
CA LEU A 834 35.43 -17.89 39.13
C LEU A 834 34.00 -18.18 38.63
N ALA A 835 33.97 -18.83 37.46
CA ALA A 835 32.96 -19.77 36.96
C ALA A 835 31.77 -19.17 36.19
N ALA A 836 31.35 -19.70 35.03
CA ALA A 836 31.78 -20.86 34.26
C ALA A 836 31.30 -20.72 32.80
N ALA A 837 32.16 -21.07 31.84
CA ALA A 837 31.77 -21.46 30.49
C ALA A 837 32.36 -22.86 30.26
N SER A 838 31.50 -23.88 30.24
CA SER A 838 31.91 -25.25 29.97
C SER A 838 31.55 -25.64 28.54
N THR A 839 32.61 -25.93 27.81
CA THR A 839 32.77 -26.63 26.56
C THR A 839 31.91 -27.88 26.43
N GLN A 840 31.34 -28.09 25.24
CA GLN A 840 30.70 -29.32 24.84
C GLN A 840 31.25 -29.74 23.47
N GLN A 841 32.09 -30.79 23.44
CA GLN A 841 32.34 -31.56 22.24
C GLN A 841 32.81 -33.00 22.57
N HIS A 842 32.17 -33.92 21.86
CA HIS A 842 32.54 -35.29 21.51
C HIS A 842 32.58 -36.39 22.56
N ARG A 843 31.65 -37.34 22.39
CA ARG A 843 31.94 -38.77 22.28
C ARG A 843 30.88 -39.46 21.40
N ASP A 844 31.36 -40.09 20.33
CA ASP A 844 30.66 -41.07 19.50
C ASP A 844 30.76 -42.48 20.13
N SER A 845 29.95 -43.42 19.60
CA SER A 845 29.97 -44.90 19.73
C SER A 845 29.57 -45.47 21.11
N ASP A 846 28.67 -46.44 21.27
CA ASP A 846 28.20 -47.54 20.41
C ASP A 846 26.92 -48.19 21.02
N GLN A 847 26.15 -48.84 20.13
CA GLN A 847 25.34 -50.07 20.28
C GLN A 847 23.95 -50.11 20.97
N ASP A 848 23.07 -50.83 20.23
CA ASP A 848 21.70 -51.35 20.41
C ASP A 848 20.47 -50.42 20.37
#